data_AF-A0AAN7UVW1-F1
#
_entry.id   AF-A0AAN7UVW1-F1
#
_cell.length_a   1.000
_cell.length_b   1.000
_cell.length_c   1.000
_cell.angle_alpha   90.00
_cell.angle_beta   90.00
_cell.angle_gamma   90.00
#
_symmetry.space_group_name_H-M   'P 1'
#
loop_
_entity.id
_entity.type
_entity.pdbx_description
1 polymer ?
#
loop_
_entity_poly.entity_id
_entity_poly.type
_entity_poly.pdbx_seq_one_letter_code
_entity_poly.pdbx_strand_id
1 'polypeptide(L)'
;MTFTKIISPKVFHAIQDVNIDELAKCTEQEIRPILPCLVRMSLISPLDTSKKCTQQKIDILTIISGIEYVNSIVALLSIDFHALESDVRKEQQLRQKSGTTQHDSILISNLPNGLALEYERSDMTRRLRLVLSELLFIQSQIQDVGDNGSEQDFYMKTSELFDNDIYIEEISDVICIALAELPMLLSVQMMAETLLHVCNGPSIICRVVANFPDSFREVCTNLIQRGEKQEENPHSTVRLNAIAMLCQMNPSQALSVRSKCVELCRMPALAITLSLDNVQNSSLVQESDMVAFVSGLLLGNDQSIRNWFALFIRTGHKRKGEVSSTSLQLLREHLLTQLQNIVNACSDNELPDHCVVQASVLLRLYCALRGIAAIKFQDEEVNLIVQLLTSHPNPTPAGVRFASLGLCMLIACPSLVSQPELEKRSIDWVQWLVREEAYFESTSGVSASFGEMLLLMAIHFHSNQLSAICDLVCATLGMRIPIRHNNMTRMKIVFTQEIFTEQVVTAHAVKVPVTPNLNANMAGFLPVHCIHQLLKSRAFAKHNVNIKNWIYRQICASTNPLHPVLPLLVEVYVTSIILCNPRNMEVTNKPLSENEIRRVFQSSIFGQYFDSRHSVFNVDFHANLEHEDVFINETSLTPQLLLLYYLLLYEDCRLTNVQSPNTAVKKIKIYSAEFMSELPIKYLLHHAQKDQISYSGLFGPLLKLLATHFPHLTLVEDWLDDMSFKSDSKVNYVSEIAVVESFGSLETNPSKCAKLLRSLLKMEAIDIWPFAEIFTQFATKILGKDVPRYIQDLYKDVWLRLNTVLPRRLWVLTVKNIVWSLHGFARSDLADDPLQVMRCDERVFRCAPIYAIVLRVLRASLASSRSQLFQHLQSNPKVDQNGQVVADSDREEMCRALVAAQDSAAAQMLLETCLETKDDSETPGQLLALQEVRSLVCSYLHQVFIVDPSLAKLIHFQVKMSLIIITFV
;
A
#
# COMPACT_ATOMS: atom_id res chain seq x y z
N MET A 1 -0.35 52.67 -42.55
CA MET A 1 -1.48 51.74 -42.38
C MET A 1 -0.87 50.43 -41.95
N THR A 2 -1.13 50.00 -40.72
CA THR A 2 -0.42 48.90 -40.08
C THR A 2 -0.80 47.57 -40.75
N PHE A 3 0.21 46.87 -41.26
CA PHE A 3 0.12 45.57 -41.94
C PHE A 3 -0.49 44.44 -41.06
N THR A 4 -0.68 44.72 -39.76
CA THR A 4 -1.15 43.82 -38.70
C THR A 4 -2.67 43.60 -38.65
N LYS A 5 -3.33 43.38 -39.79
CA LYS A 5 -4.72 42.92 -39.79
C LYS A 5 -4.77 41.39 -39.72
N ILE A 6 -5.30 40.87 -38.60
CA ILE A 6 -5.53 39.44 -38.36
C ILE A 6 -6.58 38.93 -39.34
N ILE A 7 -6.33 37.77 -39.95
CA ILE A 7 -7.26 37.12 -40.89
C ILE A 7 -8.48 36.65 -40.10
N SER A 8 -9.68 36.98 -40.57
CA SER A 8 -10.89 36.63 -39.82
C SER A 8 -11.14 35.12 -39.88
N PRO A 9 -11.57 34.51 -38.75
CA PRO A 9 -11.76 33.06 -38.69
C PRO A 9 -12.89 32.56 -39.60
N LYS A 10 -13.87 33.42 -39.87
CA LYS A 10 -14.97 33.16 -40.81
C LYS A 10 -14.44 32.92 -42.23
N VAL A 11 -13.52 33.76 -42.68
CA VAL A 11 -12.94 33.67 -44.03
C VAL A 11 -12.10 32.39 -44.16
N PHE A 12 -11.27 32.08 -43.15
CA PHE A 12 -10.46 30.86 -43.17
C PHE A 12 -11.33 29.58 -43.21
N HIS A 13 -12.40 29.50 -42.41
CA HIS A 13 -13.33 28.36 -42.44
C HIS A 13 -14.04 28.25 -43.80
N ALA A 14 -14.48 29.38 -44.37
CA ALA A 14 -15.16 29.39 -45.65
C ALA A 14 -14.26 28.90 -46.80
N ILE A 15 -12.94 29.14 -46.75
CA ILE A 15 -11.99 28.57 -47.72
C ILE A 15 -11.68 27.10 -47.44
N GLN A 16 -11.50 26.71 -46.18
CA GLN A 16 -11.25 25.32 -45.79
C GLN A 16 -12.38 24.39 -46.23
N ASP A 17 -13.64 24.82 -46.10
CA ASP A 17 -14.82 24.05 -46.50
C ASP A 17 -15.29 24.34 -47.94
N VAL A 18 -14.60 25.24 -48.66
CA VAL A 18 -14.96 25.73 -50.00
C VAL A 18 -16.42 26.22 -50.06
N ASN A 19 -16.83 27.01 -49.05
CA ASN A 19 -18.15 27.60 -48.92
C ASN A 19 -18.20 29.00 -49.56
N ILE A 20 -18.60 29.03 -50.83
CA ILE A 20 -18.60 30.25 -51.65
C ILE A 20 -19.72 31.23 -51.27
N ASP A 21 -20.82 30.74 -50.69
CA ASP A 21 -21.93 31.59 -50.22
C ASP A 21 -21.54 32.46 -49.02
N GLU A 22 -20.62 31.98 -48.17
CA GLU A 22 -20.06 32.79 -47.09
C GLU A 22 -18.97 33.74 -47.59
N LEU A 23 -18.15 33.32 -48.54
CA LEU A 23 -17.14 34.19 -49.16
C LEU A 23 -17.75 35.37 -49.91
N ALA A 24 -18.92 35.19 -50.54
CA ALA A 24 -19.64 36.27 -51.22
C ALA A 24 -20.17 37.36 -50.25
N LYS A 25 -20.28 37.06 -48.95
CA LYS A 25 -20.73 38.03 -47.92
C LYS A 25 -19.58 38.81 -47.31
N CYS A 26 -18.33 38.40 -47.55
CA CYS A 26 -17.14 39.03 -47.01
C CYS A 26 -16.81 40.33 -47.75
N THR A 27 -16.16 41.26 -47.05
CA THR A 27 -15.71 42.52 -47.65
C THR A 27 -14.44 42.32 -48.51
N GLU A 28 -14.19 43.20 -49.47
CA GLU A 28 -12.98 43.15 -50.32
C GLU A 28 -11.68 43.11 -49.49
N GLN A 29 -11.65 43.80 -48.34
CA GLN A 29 -10.49 43.79 -47.42
C GLN A 29 -10.28 42.44 -46.71
N GLU A 30 -11.36 41.70 -46.45
CA GLU A 30 -11.31 40.38 -45.82
C GLU A 30 -10.89 39.29 -46.81
N ILE A 31 -11.21 39.47 -48.10
CA ILE A 31 -10.88 38.54 -49.19
C ILE A 31 -9.44 38.73 -49.67
N ARG A 32 -8.89 39.95 -49.57
CA ARG A 32 -7.54 40.31 -50.04
C ARG A 32 -6.42 39.32 -49.66
N PRO A 33 -6.35 38.75 -48.43
CA PRO A 33 -5.31 37.81 -48.05
C PRO A 33 -5.36 36.46 -48.78
N ILE A 34 -6.52 36.03 -49.30
CA ILE A 34 -6.68 34.72 -49.96
C ILE A 34 -6.93 34.86 -51.48
N LEU A 35 -6.76 36.08 -51.99
CA LEU A 35 -6.89 36.38 -53.41
C LEU A 35 -6.01 35.48 -54.31
N PRO A 36 -4.75 35.15 -53.97
CA PRO A 36 -3.93 34.24 -54.78
C PRO A 36 -4.56 32.85 -54.97
N CYS A 37 -5.13 32.27 -53.91
CA CYS A 37 -5.79 30.96 -53.98
C CYS A 37 -7.06 31.02 -54.83
N LEU A 38 -7.91 32.04 -54.65
CA LEU A 38 -9.16 32.21 -55.42
C LEU A 38 -8.90 32.43 -56.91
N VAL A 39 -7.88 33.21 -57.26
CA VAL A 39 -7.46 33.43 -58.66
C VAL A 39 -6.92 32.14 -59.27
N ARG A 40 -6.15 31.35 -58.51
CA ARG A 40 -5.64 30.05 -58.98
C ARG A 40 -6.77 29.02 -59.15
N MET A 41 -7.73 28.94 -58.23
CA MET A 41 -8.91 28.07 -58.33
C MET A 41 -9.79 28.40 -59.54
N SER A 42 -9.84 29.66 -59.97
CA SER A 42 -10.63 30.10 -61.13
C SER A 42 -9.89 29.91 -62.46
N LEU A 43 -8.56 30.01 -62.51
CA LEU A 43 -7.78 29.94 -63.75
C LEU A 43 -7.28 28.54 -64.10
N ILE A 44 -6.98 27.68 -63.12
CA ILE A 44 -6.55 26.31 -63.38
C ILE A 44 -7.74 25.45 -63.86
N SER A 45 -7.48 24.52 -64.78
CA SER A 45 -8.49 23.55 -65.23
C SER A 45 -8.91 22.66 -64.05
N PRO A 46 -10.19 22.66 -63.64
CA PRO A 46 -10.61 21.87 -62.49
C PRO A 46 -10.48 20.38 -62.79
N LEU A 47 -10.02 19.60 -61.81
CA LEU A 47 -9.96 18.14 -61.88
C LEU A 47 -11.36 17.51 -61.84
N ASP A 48 -12.34 18.24 -61.31
CA ASP A 48 -13.76 17.84 -61.25
C ASP A 48 -14.61 18.68 -62.21
N THR A 49 -15.39 18.02 -63.08
CA THR A 49 -16.23 18.65 -64.11
C THR A 49 -17.71 18.72 -63.70
N SER A 50 -18.00 18.51 -62.41
CA SER A 50 -19.36 18.54 -61.86
C SER A 50 -20.06 19.90 -62.07
N LYS A 51 -21.39 19.89 -62.28
CA LYS A 51 -22.21 21.10 -62.45
C LYS A 51 -22.07 22.09 -61.28
N LYS A 52 -21.87 21.56 -60.07
CA LYS A 52 -21.63 22.34 -58.85
C LYS A 52 -20.30 23.09 -58.93
N CYS A 53 -19.22 22.43 -59.35
CA CYS A 53 -17.90 23.05 -59.52
C CYS A 53 -17.91 24.16 -60.59
N THR A 54 -18.61 23.97 -61.71
CA THR A 54 -18.74 25.02 -62.73
C THR A 54 -19.51 26.24 -62.25
N GLN A 55 -20.55 26.05 -61.41
CA GLN A 55 -21.32 27.15 -60.85
C GLN A 55 -20.52 27.91 -59.78
N GLN A 56 -19.86 27.17 -58.89
CA GLN A 56 -18.91 27.68 -57.91
C GLN A 56 -17.78 28.50 -58.55
N LYS A 57 -17.28 28.07 -59.72
CA LYS A 57 -16.27 28.81 -60.49
C LYS A 57 -16.79 30.15 -61.02
N ILE A 58 -18.04 30.18 -61.48
CA ILE A 58 -18.70 31.43 -61.93
C ILE A 58 -18.85 32.37 -60.73
N ASP A 59 -19.32 31.86 -59.59
CA ASP A 59 -19.50 32.64 -58.37
C ASP A 59 -18.16 33.23 -57.88
N ILE A 60 -17.07 32.44 -57.88
CA ILE A 60 -15.72 32.93 -57.57
C ILE A 60 -15.29 34.03 -58.56
N LEU A 61 -15.51 33.85 -59.86
CA LEU A 61 -15.17 34.87 -60.87
C LEU A 61 -15.96 36.18 -60.66
N THR A 62 -17.22 36.10 -60.21
CA THR A 62 -18.00 37.30 -59.89
C THR A 62 -17.41 38.06 -58.71
N ILE A 63 -16.96 37.35 -57.66
CA ILE A 63 -16.29 37.94 -56.49
C ILE A 63 -14.97 38.62 -56.89
N ILE A 64 -14.23 38.02 -57.82
CA ILE A 64 -12.91 38.50 -58.27
C ILE A 64 -13.02 39.69 -59.25
N SER A 65 -14.10 39.78 -60.04
CA SER A 65 -14.23 40.70 -61.18
C SER A 65 -14.19 42.21 -60.87
N GLY A 66 -14.20 42.60 -59.59
CA GLY A 66 -14.10 43.99 -59.12
C GLY A 66 -12.76 44.41 -58.50
N ILE A 67 -11.80 43.47 -58.35
CA ILE A 67 -10.57 43.72 -57.57
C ILE A 67 -9.38 44.00 -58.51
N GLU A 68 -8.79 45.20 -58.42
CA GLU A 68 -7.68 45.64 -59.29
C GLU A 68 -6.42 44.76 -59.17
N TYR A 69 -6.11 44.27 -57.96
CA TYR A 69 -4.96 43.41 -57.65
C TYR A 69 -5.02 42.01 -58.27
N VAL A 70 -6.16 41.61 -58.83
CA VAL A 70 -6.25 40.33 -59.53
C VAL A 70 -5.37 40.34 -60.77
N ASN A 71 -5.33 41.46 -61.49
CA ASN A 71 -4.56 41.57 -62.74
C ASN A 71 -3.05 41.38 -62.49
N SER A 72 -2.52 41.83 -61.36
CA SER A 72 -1.12 41.59 -60.98
C SER A 72 -0.86 40.11 -60.64
N ILE A 73 -1.79 39.44 -59.96
CA ILE A 73 -1.70 38.00 -59.67
C ILE A 73 -1.79 37.16 -60.96
N VAL A 74 -2.67 37.53 -61.89
CA VAL A 74 -2.77 36.86 -63.21
C VAL A 74 -1.47 37.04 -64.01
N ALA A 75 -0.86 38.23 -63.97
CA ALA A 75 0.45 38.45 -64.58
C ALA A 75 1.54 37.55 -63.98
N LEU A 76 1.51 37.29 -62.66
CA LEU A 76 2.43 36.36 -61.99
C LEU A 76 2.23 34.90 -62.42
N LEU A 77 0.99 34.47 -62.68
CA LEU A 77 0.69 33.12 -63.18
C LEU A 77 1.07 32.91 -64.65
N SER A 78 1.27 33.99 -65.43
CA SER A 78 1.64 33.92 -66.85
C SER A 78 3.14 33.69 -67.11
N ILE A 79 3.94 33.51 -66.06
CA ILE A 79 5.40 33.33 -66.10
C ILE A 79 5.76 31.89 -66.51
N ASP A 80 6.86 31.71 -67.23
CA ASP A 80 7.44 30.38 -67.50
C ASP A 80 8.11 29.81 -66.23
N PHE A 81 7.35 29.03 -65.47
CA PHE A 81 7.82 28.39 -64.24
C PHE A 81 8.86 27.29 -64.47
N HIS A 82 8.93 26.66 -65.65
CA HIS A 82 9.91 25.61 -65.92
C HIS A 82 11.33 26.19 -66.09
N ALA A 83 11.44 27.32 -66.80
CA ALA A 83 12.70 28.05 -66.90
C ALA A 83 13.16 28.55 -65.52
N LEU A 84 12.23 29.12 -64.74
CA LEU A 84 12.48 29.61 -63.39
C LEU A 84 12.92 28.49 -62.44
N GLU A 85 12.28 27.32 -62.46
CA GLU A 85 12.65 26.16 -61.64
C GLU A 85 14.12 25.76 -61.86
N SER A 86 14.55 25.77 -63.13
CA SER A 86 15.94 25.45 -63.48
C SER A 86 16.95 26.46 -62.93
N ASP A 87 16.57 27.74 -62.90
CA ASP A 87 17.42 28.83 -62.38
C ASP A 87 17.47 28.79 -60.85
N VAL A 88 16.34 28.56 -60.18
CA VAL A 88 16.26 28.40 -58.72
C VAL A 88 17.06 27.18 -58.25
N ARG A 89 17.03 26.06 -59.00
CA ARG A 89 17.81 24.86 -58.67
C ARG A 89 19.33 25.13 -58.76
N LYS A 90 19.77 25.90 -59.76
CA LYS A 90 21.19 26.32 -59.87
C LYS A 90 21.57 27.27 -58.74
N GLU A 91 20.69 28.20 -58.39
CA GLU A 91 20.88 29.13 -57.27
C GLU A 91 21.04 28.40 -55.93
N GLN A 92 20.17 27.44 -55.63
CA GLN A 92 20.28 26.60 -54.43
C GLN A 92 21.59 25.82 -54.39
N GLN A 93 22.02 25.24 -55.52
CA GLN A 93 23.30 24.53 -55.60
C GLN A 93 24.52 25.45 -55.44
N LEU A 94 24.43 26.70 -55.91
CA LEU A 94 25.49 27.69 -55.76
C LEU A 94 25.63 28.10 -54.29
N ARG A 95 24.51 28.42 -53.63
CA ARG A 95 24.49 28.82 -52.21
C ARG A 95 24.91 27.71 -51.24
N GLN A 96 24.80 26.43 -51.64
CA GLN A 96 25.33 25.30 -50.87
C GLN A 96 26.85 25.09 -51.02
N LYS A 97 27.48 25.61 -52.09
CA LYS A 97 28.90 25.36 -52.42
C LYS A 97 29.79 26.57 -52.18
N SER A 98 29.23 27.78 -52.27
CA SER A 98 29.92 29.05 -52.18
C SER A 98 29.28 29.86 -51.06
N GLY A 99 30.08 30.23 -50.05
CA GLY A 99 29.57 30.93 -48.86
C GLY A 99 28.78 32.21 -49.17
N THR A 100 28.00 32.63 -48.17
CA THR A 100 26.93 33.65 -48.16
C THR A 100 27.34 35.09 -48.48
N THR A 101 27.63 35.42 -49.74
CA THR A 101 27.65 36.82 -50.24
C THR A 101 26.36 37.16 -50.98
N GLN A 102 25.65 38.25 -50.62
CA GLN A 102 24.41 38.69 -51.31
C GLN A 102 24.62 39.01 -52.79
N HIS A 103 25.85 39.35 -53.18
CA HIS A 103 26.18 39.80 -54.53
C HIS A 103 26.32 38.68 -55.55
N ASP A 104 26.51 37.43 -55.12
CA ASP A 104 26.63 36.26 -56.00
C ASP A 104 25.29 35.54 -56.09
N SER A 105 24.38 36.08 -56.91
CA SER A 105 23.06 35.49 -57.21
C SER A 105 22.93 35.27 -58.72
N ILE A 106 22.62 34.05 -59.13
CA ILE A 106 22.25 33.72 -60.51
C ILE A 106 20.90 34.36 -60.87
N LEU A 107 20.04 34.56 -59.87
CA LEU A 107 18.73 35.18 -60.02
C LEU A 107 18.80 36.72 -60.14
N ILE A 108 19.85 37.34 -59.60
CA ILE A 108 20.06 38.79 -59.63
C ILE A 108 21.45 39.12 -60.20
N SER A 109 21.50 39.56 -61.45
CA SER A 109 22.74 40.09 -62.04
C SER A 109 22.94 41.55 -61.64
N ASN A 110 23.87 41.82 -60.71
CA ASN A 110 24.35 43.14 -60.25
C ASN A 110 23.26 44.17 -59.85
N LEU A 111 23.15 44.46 -58.56
CA LEU A 111 22.30 45.51 -57.97
C LEU A 111 23.08 46.85 -57.84
N PRO A 112 22.94 47.81 -58.77
CA PRO A 112 23.50 49.15 -58.60
C PRO A 112 22.77 50.01 -57.55
N ASN A 113 21.49 49.74 -57.27
CA ASN A 113 20.68 50.45 -56.26
C ASN A 113 20.04 49.42 -55.29
N GLY A 114 19.76 49.82 -54.05
CA GLY A 114 19.19 48.94 -53.01
C GLY A 114 17.94 48.16 -53.43
N LEU A 115 17.67 47.04 -52.75
CA LEU A 115 16.69 46.02 -53.14
C LEU A 115 15.25 46.55 -53.28
N ALA A 116 14.85 47.49 -52.43
CA ALA A 116 13.51 48.08 -52.46
C ALA A 116 13.27 48.94 -53.72
N LEU A 117 14.28 49.68 -54.17
CA LEU A 117 14.17 50.61 -55.29
C LEU A 117 14.21 49.89 -56.65
N GLU A 118 14.87 48.73 -56.72
CA GLU A 118 14.78 47.83 -57.86
C GLU A 118 13.47 47.04 -57.90
N TYR A 119 12.88 46.72 -56.74
CA TYR A 119 11.57 46.07 -56.68
C TYR A 119 10.47 46.96 -57.25
N GLU A 120 10.45 48.25 -56.92
CA GLU A 120 9.49 49.21 -57.46
C GLU A 120 9.57 49.34 -58.99
N ARG A 121 10.79 49.36 -59.54
CA ARG A 121 11.07 49.62 -60.98
C ARG A 121 11.00 48.39 -61.87
N SER A 122 10.82 47.20 -61.31
CA SER A 122 10.93 45.93 -62.04
C SER A 122 9.58 45.33 -62.43
N ASP A 123 9.59 44.59 -63.55
CA ASP A 123 8.45 43.78 -64.01
C ASP A 123 8.18 42.60 -63.06
N MET A 124 6.97 42.05 -63.11
CA MET A 124 6.52 40.97 -62.21
C MET A 124 7.44 39.74 -62.19
N THR A 125 8.05 39.38 -63.32
CA THR A 125 9.04 38.29 -63.42
C THR A 125 10.32 38.58 -62.62
N ARG A 126 10.81 39.82 -62.66
CA ARG A 126 12.00 40.24 -61.93
C ARG A 126 11.70 40.48 -60.45
N ARG A 127 10.51 40.97 -60.08
CA ARG A 127 10.02 41.02 -58.69
C ARG A 127 10.01 39.65 -58.05
N LEU A 128 9.49 38.64 -58.75
CA LEU A 128 9.45 37.26 -58.27
C LEU A 128 10.86 36.68 -58.08
N ARG A 129 11.79 36.95 -59.00
CA ARG A 129 13.21 36.54 -58.84
C ARG A 129 13.89 37.22 -57.65
N LEU A 130 13.65 38.52 -57.43
CA LEU A 130 14.19 39.28 -56.30
C LEU A 130 13.72 38.72 -54.95
N VAL A 131 12.42 38.44 -54.83
CA VAL A 131 11.84 37.83 -53.62
C VAL A 131 12.41 36.44 -53.37
N LEU A 132 12.51 35.59 -54.40
CA LEU A 132 13.08 34.25 -54.28
C LEU A 132 14.56 34.26 -53.90
N SER A 133 15.37 35.16 -54.46
CA SER A 133 16.79 35.26 -54.09
C SER A 133 17.00 35.71 -52.65
N GLU A 134 16.20 36.66 -52.14
CA GLU A 134 16.28 37.08 -50.74
C GLU A 134 15.81 35.97 -49.79
N LEU A 135 14.74 35.24 -50.14
CA LEU A 135 14.29 34.07 -49.38
C LEU A 135 15.34 32.96 -49.33
N LEU A 136 15.93 32.60 -50.47
CA LEU A 136 16.97 31.58 -50.54
C LEU A 136 18.25 32.00 -49.83
N PHE A 137 18.56 33.29 -49.81
CA PHE A 137 19.68 33.84 -49.05
C PHE A 137 19.44 33.76 -47.53
N ILE A 138 18.23 34.09 -47.06
CA ILE A 138 17.84 33.86 -45.66
C ILE A 138 17.91 32.36 -45.33
N GLN A 139 17.42 31.51 -46.23
CA GLN A 139 17.43 30.07 -46.06
C GLN A 139 18.85 29.48 -45.96
N SER A 140 19.80 29.93 -46.79
CA SER A 140 21.19 29.46 -46.72
C SER A 140 21.87 29.89 -45.42
N GLN A 141 21.61 31.13 -44.97
CA GLN A 141 22.14 31.61 -43.68
C GLN A 141 21.63 30.79 -42.49
N ILE A 142 20.41 30.27 -42.55
CA ILE A 142 19.86 29.40 -41.50
C ILE A 142 20.48 28.00 -41.55
N GLN A 143 20.75 27.47 -42.76
CA GLN A 143 21.40 26.16 -42.93
C GLN A 143 22.85 26.15 -42.45
N ASP A 144 23.62 27.20 -42.76
CA ASP A 144 25.02 27.35 -42.31
C ASP A 144 25.14 27.49 -40.79
N VAL A 145 24.12 28.06 -40.12
CA VAL A 145 24.04 28.20 -38.66
C VAL A 145 23.65 26.89 -37.98
N GLY A 146 23.01 25.95 -38.70
CA GLY A 146 22.54 24.67 -38.15
C GLY A 146 23.62 23.59 -37.94
N ASP A 147 24.71 23.60 -38.72
CA ASP A 147 25.73 22.54 -38.70
C ASP A 147 26.89 22.77 -37.71
N ASN A 148 27.09 24.01 -37.24
CA ASN A 148 28.12 24.33 -36.24
C ASN A 148 27.51 24.31 -34.82
N GLY A 149 27.45 23.12 -34.24
CA GLY A 149 26.88 22.87 -32.91
C GLY A 149 27.58 23.60 -31.76
N SER A 150 27.07 24.76 -31.38
CA SER A 150 27.08 25.28 -30.00
C SER A 150 26.09 26.45 -29.92
N GLU A 151 25.22 26.42 -28.91
CA GLU A 151 24.27 27.48 -28.55
C GLU A 151 24.84 28.89 -28.79
N GLN A 152 24.29 29.67 -29.73
CA GLN A 152 24.15 31.13 -29.61
C GLN A 152 23.36 31.82 -30.74
N ASP A 153 22.44 32.67 -30.28
CA ASP A 153 21.76 33.84 -30.84
C ASP A 153 21.02 33.74 -32.18
N PHE A 154 19.72 33.47 -32.06
CA PHE A 154 18.73 33.95 -33.03
C PHE A 154 18.90 35.45 -33.27
N TYR A 155 19.10 35.84 -34.52
CA TYR A 155 19.09 37.22 -34.97
C TYR A 155 17.89 37.47 -35.88
N MET A 156 17.22 38.59 -35.66
CA MET A 156 16.21 39.10 -36.58
C MET A 156 16.94 39.84 -37.71
N LYS A 157 16.75 39.40 -38.95
CA LYS A 157 17.44 39.99 -40.09
C LYS A 157 16.69 41.21 -40.58
N THR A 158 17.37 42.35 -40.62
CA THR A 158 16.85 43.55 -41.26
C THR A 158 16.87 43.34 -42.78
N SER A 159 15.72 43.39 -43.42
CA SER A 159 15.59 43.25 -44.87
C SER A 159 14.74 44.39 -45.41
N GLU A 160 15.31 45.14 -46.35
CA GLU A 160 14.66 46.32 -46.93
C GLU A 160 13.33 45.97 -47.63
N LEU A 161 13.12 44.72 -48.05
CA LEU A 161 11.88 44.29 -48.71
C LEU A 161 10.80 43.83 -47.73
N PHE A 162 11.13 42.96 -46.77
CA PHE A 162 10.12 42.38 -45.88
C PHE A 162 9.81 43.24 -44.64
N ASP A 163 10.67 44.19 -44.29
CA ASP A 163 10.42 45.13 -43.19
C ASP A 163 9.52 46.30 -43.63
N ASN A 164 9.36 46.52 -44.93
CA ASN A 164 8.56 47.61 -45.50
C ASN A 164 7.09 47.21 -45.64
N ASP A 165 6.23 47.71 -44.73
CA ASP A 165 4.78 47.44 -44.66
C ASP A 165 3.99 47.62 -45.97
N ILE A 166 4.48 48.45 -46.90
CA ILE A 166 3.82 48.75 -48.17
C ILE A 166 3.86 47.56 -49.13
N TYR A 167 4.99 46.84 -49.18
CA TYR A 167 5.23 45.79 -50.17
C TYR A 167 4.80 44.40 -49.72
N ILE A 168 4.48 44.23 -48.44
CA ILE A 168 4.31 42.89 -47.86
C ILE A 168 3.06 42.19 -48.40
N GLU A 169 2.01 42.92 -48.81
CA GLU A 169 0.84 42.30 -49.44
C GLU A 169 1.21 41.66 -50.77
N GLU A 170 1.91 42.40 -51.64
CA GLU A 170 2.37 41.90 -52.93
C GLU A 170 3.42 40.79 -52.77
N ILE A 171 4.34 40.93 -51.82
CA ILE A 171 5.35 39.91 -51.51
C ILE A 171 4.68 38.62 -51.02
N SER A 172 3.64 38.72 -50.20
CA SER A 172 2.87 37.55 -49.74
C SER A 172 2.18 36.84 -50.91
N ASP A 173 1.63 37.60 -51.86
CA ASP A 173 1.01 37.04 -53.08
C ASP A 173 2.06 36.30 -53.93
N VAL A 174 3.23 36.91 -54.13
CA VAL A 174 4.36 36.31 -54.85
C VAL A 174 4.83 35.01 -54.19
N ILE A 175 4.93 34.98 -52.86
CA ILE A 175 5.31 33.78 -52.10
C ILE A 175 4.26 32.68 -52.23
N CYS A 176 2.97 33.03 -52.15
CA CYS A 176 1.90 32.05 -52.30
C CYS A 176 1.92 31.39 -53.68
N ILE A 177 2.12 32.18 -54.74
CA ILE A 177 2.21 31.66 -56.12
C ILE A 177 3.47 30.83 -56.31
N ALA A 178 4.63 31.29 -55.80
CA ALA A 178 5.87 30.54 -55.89
C ALA A 178 5.80 29.18 -55.18
N LEU A 179 5.15 29.10 -54.00
CA LEU A 179 4.91 27.85 -53.29
C LEU A 179 3.97 26.91 -54.07
N ALA A 180 3.00 27.47 -54.78
CA ALA A 180 2.00 26.72 -55.51
C ALA A 180 2.54 26.12 -56.83
N GLU A 181 3.46 26.82 -57.50
CA GLU A 181 4.02 26.45 -58.81
C GLU A 181 5.39 25.76 -58.73
N LEU A 182 6.13 25.89 -57.62
CA LEU A 182 7.44 25.23 -57.39
C LEU A 182 7.43 24.24 -56.21
N PRO A 183 6.51 23.24 -56.16
CA PRO A 183 6.36 22.35 -55.00
C PRO A 183 7.55 21.40 -54.78
N MET A 184 8.37 21.12 -55.80
CA MET A 184 9.56 20.27 -55.66
C MET A 184 10.75 20.99 -55.02
N LEU A 185 10.76 22.33 -55.00
CA LEU A 185 11.87 23.14 -54.52
C LEU A 185 11.57 23.87 -53.20
N LEU A 186 10.32 24.27 -53.01
CA LEU A 186 9.86 25.01 -51.84
C LEU A 186 8.76 24.23 -51.13
N SER A 187 8.94 23.98 -49.84
CA SER A 187 7.88 23.45 -48.98
C SER A 187 7.37 24.54 -48.04
N VAL A 188 6.07 24.51 -47.74
CA VAL A 188 5.44 25.46 -46.79
C VAL A 188 6.11 25.37 -45.42
N GLN A 189 6.50 24.15 -45.01
CA GLN A 189 7.19 23.89 -43.75
C GLN A 189 8.55 24.58 -43.64
N MET A 190 9.37 24.51 -44.69
CA MET A 190 10.67 25.17 -44.72
C MET A 190 10.53 26.69 -44.82
N MET A 191 9.55 27.16 -45.61
CA MET A 191 9.26 28.58 -45.76
C MET A 191 8.82 29.22 -44.43
N ALA A 192 7.97 28.54 -43.67
CA ALA A 192 7.53 29.01 -42.36
C ALA A 192 8.71 29.25 -41.40
N GLU A 193 9.69 28.33 -41.34
CA GLU A 193 10.89 28.50 -40.51
C GLU A 193 11.78 29.65 -41.02
N THR A 194 11.94 29.81 -42.33
CA THR A 194 12.71 30.94 -42.88
C THR A 194 12.10 32.30 -42.57
N LEU A 195 10.76 32.38 -42.58
CA LEU A 195 10.03 33.62 -42.35
C LEU A 195 10.06 34.06 -40.88
N LEU A 196 10.30 33.16 -39.91
CA LEU A 196 10.42 33.53 -38.49
C LEU A 196 11.58 34.49 -38.18
N HIS A 197 12.58 34.57 -39.07
CA HIS A 197 13.74 35.46 -38.91
C HIS A 197 13.49 36.91 -39.38
N VAL A 198 12.28 37.21 -39.84
CA VAL A 198 11.88 38.50 -40.43
C VAL A 198 10.86 39.20 -39.52
N CYS A 199 10.92 40.53 -39.41
CA CYS A 199 10.07 41.32 -38.52
C CYS A 199 8.57 41.04 -38.71
N ASN A 200 8.11 40.99 -39.96
CA ASN A 200 6.70 40.74 -40.31
C ASN A 200 6.39 39.25 -40.61
N GLY A 201 7.32 38.35 -40.32
CA GLY A 201 7.22 36.91 -40.58
C GLY A 201 5.92 36.24 -40.14
N PRO A 202 5.49 36.37 -38.86
CA PRO A 202 4.26 35.74 -38.35
C PRO A 202 3.02 36.09 -39.16
N SER A 203 2.90 37.33 -39.62
CA SER A 203 1.76 37.79 -40.42
C SER A 203 1.79 37.24 -41.85
N ILE A 204 2.97 37.11 -42.46
CA ILE A 204 3.16 36.48 -43.78
C ILE A 204 2.82 34.99 -43.70
N ILE A 205 3.25 34.29 -42.64
CA ILE A 205 2.94 32.88 -42.40
C ILE A 205 1.42 32.68 -42.32
N CYS A 206 0.69 33.56 -41.63
CA CYS A 206 -0.77 33.49 -41.57
C CYS A 206 -1.42 33.61 -42.97
N ARG A 207 -0.94 34.52 -43.82
CA ARG A 207 -1.44 34.66 -45.20
C ARG A 207 -1.11 33.45 -46.07
N VAL A 208 0.09 32.89 -45.95
CA VAL A 208 0.48 31.67 -46.67
C VAL A 208 -0.42 30.50 -46.27
N VAL A 209 -0.62 30.28 -44.97
CA VAL A 209 -1.49 29.19 -44.48
C VAL A 209 -2.96 29.43 -44.85
N ALA A 210 -3.43 30.68 -44.91
CA ALA A 210 -4.77 31.00 -45.39
C ALA A 210 -5.00 30.64 -46.86
N ASN A 211 -3.96 30.70 -47.70
CA ASN A 211 -4.03 30.26 -49.09
C ASN A 211 -3.88 28.74 -49.25
N PHE A 212 -3.28 28.06 -48.28
CA PHE A 212 -3.09 26.60 -48.25
C PHE A 212 -3.64 25.99 -46.94
N PRO A 213 -4.98 25.89 -46.78
CA PRO A 213 -5.60 25.48 -45.52
C PRO A 213 -5.19 24.07 -45.08
N ASP A 214 -4.94 23.15 -46.03
CA ASP A 214 -4.50 21.78 -45.75
C ASP A 214 -3.15 21.71 -45.02
N SER A 215 -2.29 22.71 -45.24
CA SER A 215 -0.96 22.79 -44.63
C SER A 215 -0.98 23.22 -43.16
N PHE A 216 -2.12 23.70 -42.64
CA PHE A 216 -2.25 24.25 -41.28
C PHE A 216 -1.70 23.29 -40.22
N ARG A 217 -2.12 22.03 -40.26
CA ARG A 217 -1.73 21.02 -39.26
C ARG A 217 -0.24 20.71 -39.34
N GLU A 218 0.30 20.61 -40.55
CA GLU A 218 1.71 20.31 -40.79
C GLU A 218 2.62 21.46 -40.35
N VAL A 219 2.26 22.71 -40.68
CA VAL A 219 3.00 23.91 -40.29
C VAL A 219 3.00 24.06 -38.77
N CYS A 220 1.84 23.98 -38.12
CA CYS A 220 1.76 24.02 -36.66
C CYS A 220 2.57 22.89 -36.00
N THR A 221 2.53 21.67 -36.55
CA THR A 221 3.30 20.54 -35.99
C THR A 221 4.80 20.75 -36.15
N ASN A 222 5.27 21.20 -37.31
CA ASN A 222 6.70 21.45 -37.56
C ASN A 222 7.23 22.59 -36.67
N LEU A 223 6.47 23.69 -36.55
CA LEU A 223 6.82 24.81 -35.68
C LEU A 223 6.95 24.35 -34.21
N ILE A 224 6.02 23.52 -33.71
CA ILE A 224 6.12 22.96 -32.34
C ILE A 224 7.29 21.99 -32.23
N GLN A 225 7.53 21.15 -33.24
CA GLN A 225 8.61 20.16 -33.24
C GLN A 225 9.99 20.79 -33.25
N ARG A 226 10.15 21.99 -33.82
CA ARG A 226 11.39 22.78 -33.77
C ARG A 226 11.42 23.80 -32.64
N GLY A 227 10.31 23.98 -31.92
CA GLY A 227 10.23 24.85 -30.75
C GLY A 227 11.11 24.36 -29.59
N GLU A 228 11.65 25.28 -28.80
CA GLU A 228 12.48 24.93 -27.65
C GLU A 228 11.63 24.28 -26.53
N LYS A 229 12.27 23.43 -25.72
CA LYS A 229 11.64 22.87 -24.52
C LYS A 229 11.40 23.92 -23.44
N GLN A 230 12.15 25.02 -23.49
CA GLN A 230 12.05 26.19 -22.61
C GLN A 230 12.03 27.45 -23.47
N GLU A 231 11.05 28.31 -23.25
CA GLU A 231 10.90 29.56 -24.00
C GLU A 231 11.70 30.68 -23.33
N GLU A 232 13.04 30.59 -23.41
CA GLU A 232 13.95 31.63 -22.88
C GLU A 232 14.40 32.62 -23.96
N ASN A 233 14.44 32.18 -25.23
CA ASN A 233 14.97 32.97 -26.33
C ASN A 233 13.91 33.86 -27.02
N PRO A 234 14.25 35.06 -27.52
CA PRO A 234 13.33 35.89 -28.32
C PRO A 234 12.79 35.17 -29.57
N HIS A 235 13.53 34.19 -30.10
CA HIS A 235 13.07 33.27 -31.13
C HIS A 235 11.79 32.50 -30.74
N SER A 236 11.73 32.07 -29.48
CA SER A 236 10.61 31.30 -28.96
C SER A 236 9.35 32.16 -28.88
N THR A 237 9.49 33.47 -28.63
CA THR A 237 8.37 34.41 -28.56
C THR A 237 7.80 34.73 -29.94
N VAL A 238 8.65 34.92 -30.95
CA VAL A 238 8.21 35.10 -32.35
C VAL A 238 7.49 33.86 -32.86
N ARG A 239 8.03 32.66 -32.57
CA ARG A 239 7.38 31.39 -32.93
C ARG A 239 6.05 31.20 -32.20
N LEU A 240 5.99 31.51 -30.91
CA LEU A 240 4.76 31.47 -30.11
C LEU A 240 3.71 32.42 -30.70
N ASN A 241 4.09 33.66 -31.04
CA ASN A 241 3.21 34.64 -31.65
C ASN A 241 2.68 34.17 -33.01
N ALA A 242 3.52 33.55 -33.85
CA ALA A 242 3.10 32.99 -35.13
C ALA A 242 2.05 31.88 -34.95
N ILE A 243 2.26 30.94 -34.03
CA ILE A 243 1.30 29.87 -33.77
C ILE A 243 0.02 30.43 -33.12
N ALA A 244 0.14 31.41 -32.22
CA ALA A 244 -1.02 32.07 -31.61
C ALA A 244 -1.89 32.77 -32.67
N MET A 245 -1.28 33.51 -33.61
CA MET A 245 -2.00 34.14 -34.73
C MET A 245 -2.67 33.09 -35.65
N LEU A 246 -2.01 31.96 -35.91
CA LEU A 246 -2.61 30.84 -36.66
C LEU A 246 -3.81 30.24 -35.91
N CYS A 247 -3.72 30.08 -34.58
CA CYS A 247 -4.83 29.57 -33.78
C CYS A 247 -5.98 30.57 -33.64
N GLN A 248 -5.71 31.88 -33.68
CA GLN A 248 -6.74 32.92 -33.76
C GLN A 248 -7.47 32.88 -35.11
N MET A 249 -6.75 32.58 -36.19
CA MET A 249 -7.33 32.37 -37.52
C MET A 249 -8.18 31.08 -37.58
N ASN A 250 -7.76 29.99 -36.91
CA ASN A 250 -8.55 28.77 -36.83
C ASN A 250 -8.77 28.29 -35.37
N PRO A 251 -9.78 28.85 -34.67
CA PRO A 251 -10.06 28.48 -33.28
C PRO A 251 -10.46 27.01 -33.10
N SER A 252 -11.05 26.37 -34.13
CA SER A 252 -11.48 24.97 -34.05
C SER A 252 -10.32 24.00 -33.79
N GLN A 253 -9.13 24.32 -34.28
CA GLN A 253 -7.92 23.50 -34.15
C GLN A 253 -7.04 23.88 -32.96
N ALA A 254 -7.38 24.93 -32.19
CA ALA A 254 -6.56 25.39 -31.07
C ALA A 254 -6.35 24.30 -29.99
N LEU A 255 -7.38 23.49 -29.69
CA LEU A 255 -7.28 22.37 -28.75
C LEU A 255 -6.41 21.21 -29.29
N SER A 256 -6.42 20.99 -30.61
CA SER A 256 -5.55 20.00 -31.28
C SER A 256 -4.07 20.44 -31.20
N VAL A 257 -3.81 21.72 -31.44
CA VAL A 257 -2.48 22.34 -31.27
C VAL A 257 -2.02 22.24 -29.82
N ARG A 258 -2.88 22.56 -28.85
CA ARG A 258 -2.62 22.36 -27.41
C ARG A 258 -2.21 20.92 -27.10
N SER A 259 -2.96 19.94 -27.60
CA SER A 259 -2.65 18.52 -27.41
C SER A 259 -1.27 18.16 -27.99
N LYS A 260 -0.91 18.74 -29.14
CA LYS A 260 0.39 18.50 -29.77
C LYS A 260 1.56 19.09 -28.97
N CYS A 261 1.39 20.25 -28.34
CA CYS A 261 2.38 20.83 -27.42
C CYS A 261 2.67 19.89 -26.24
N VAL A 262 1.63 19.27 -25.67
CA VAL A 262 1.75 18.31 -24.56
C VAL A 262 2.41 17.00 -25.03
N GLU A 263 1.98 16.45 -26.16
CA GLU A 263 2.55 15.23 -26.75
C GLU A 263 4.05 15.37 -27.01
N LEU A 264 4.48 16.53 -27.54
CA LEU A 264 5.89 16.79 -27.85
C LEU A 264 6.69 17.36 -26.66
N CYS A 265 6.03 17.68 -25.54
CA CYS A 265 6.62 18.34 -24.37
C CYS A 265 7.44 19.59 -24.75
N ARG A 266 6.85 20.47 -25.57
CA ARG A 266 7.46 21.71 -26.08
C ARG A 266 6.47 22.86 -26.00
N MET A 267 7.00 24.07 -25.84
CA MET A 267 6.23 25.32 -25.79
C MET A 267 5.08 25.35 -24.76
N PRO A 268 5.39 25.27 -23.45
CA PRO A 268 4.38 25.23 -22.38
C PRO A 268 3.59 26.54 -22.24
N ALA A 269 4.17 27.70 -22.56
CA ALA A 269 3.47 28.96 -22.42
C ALA A 269 2.36 29.09 -23.47
N LEU A 270 2.63 28.64 -24.70
CA LEU A 270 1.62 28.54 -25.76
C LEU A 270 0.42 27.65 -25.34
N ALA A 271 0.68 26.52 -24.69
CA ALA A 271 -0.41 25.63 -24.24
C ALA A 271 -1.33 26.32 -23.22
N ILE A 272 -0.76 27.20 -22.37
CA ILE A 272 -1.52 27.98 -21.39
C ILE A 272 -2.28 29.12 -22.08
N THR A 273 -1.64 29.89 -22.97
CA THR A 273 -2.30 31.01 -23.66
C THR A 273 -3.46 30.54 -24.52
N LEU A 274 -3.28 29.45 -25.30
CA LEU A 274 -4.37 28.86 -26.09
C LEU A 274 -5.53 28.38 -25.23
N SER A 275 -5.24 27.87 -24.03
CA SER A 275 -6.28 27.44 -23.09
C SER A 275 -7.02 28.64 -22.47
N LEU A 276 -6.36 29.79 -22.28
CA LEU A 276 -6.99 31.01 -21.80
C LEU A 276 -7.83 31.70 -22.88
N ASP A 277 -7.34 31.77 -24.12
CA ASP A 277 -8.03 32.41 -25.24
C ASP A 277 -9.34 31.67 -25.57
N ASN A 278 -9.38 30.35 -25.40
CA ASN A 278 -10.60 29.56 -25.59
C ASN A 278 -11.67 29.85 -24.51
N VAL A 279 -11.26 30.21 -23.29
CA VAL A 279 -12.16 30.60 -22.19
C VAL A 279 -12.80 31.96 -22.46
N GLN A 280 -12.09 32.90 -23.10
CA GLN A 280 -12.64 34.22 -23.44
C GLN A 280 -13.64 34.16 -24.61
N ASN A 281 -13.45 33.24 -25.55
CA ASN A 281 -14.31 33.10 -26.74
C ASN A 281 -15.57 32.24 -26.49
N SER A 282 -15.58 31.40 -25.47
CA SER A 282 -16.75 30.60 -25.08
C SER A 282 -17.61 31.35 -24.04
N SER A 283 -18.54 32.17 -24.53
CA SER A 283 -19.54 32.89 -23.70
C SER A 283 -20.60 31.98 -23.06
N LEU A 284 -20.50 30.66 -23.24
CA LEU A 284 -21.36 29.67 -22.61
C LEU A 284 -20.59 29.04 -21.44
N VAL A 285 -21.30 28.89 -20.32
CA VAL A 285 -20.90 28.41 -18.97
C VAL A 285 -20.34 26.98 -18.97
N GLN A 286 -19.45 26.64 -19.90
CA GLN A 286 -18.68 25.41 -19.84
C GLN A 286 -17.55 25.63 -18.84
N GLU A 287 -17.59 24.81 -17.80
CA GLU A 287 -16.66 24.70 -16.69
C GLU A 287 -15.21 24.93 -17.14
N SER A 288 -14.44 25.65 -16.31
CA SER A 288 -13.04 25.98 -16.55
C SER A 288 -12.20 24.73 -16.86
N ASP A 289 -12.05 24.40 -18.16
CA ASP A 289 -11.21 23.31 -18.67
C ASP A 289 -9.75 23.49 -18.22
N MET A 290 -9.34 24.72 -17.90
CA MET A 290 -8.01 25.04 -17.41
C MET A 290 -7.63 24.25 -16.14
N VAL A 291 -8.52 24.19 -15.15
CA VAL A 291 -8.21 23.50 -13.87
C VAL A 291 -8.06 22.00 -14.11
N ALA A 292 -8.93 21.41 -14.93
CA ALA A 292 -8.86 20.00 -15.32
C ALA A 292 -7.60 19.70 -16.15
N PHE A 293 -7.28 20.56 -17.10
CA PHE A 293 -6.10 20.46 -17.96
C PHE A 293 -4.79 20.50 -17.15
N VAL A 294 -4.59 21.52 -16.31
CA VAL A 294 -3.37 21.66 -15.51
C VAL A 294 -3.26 20.55 -14.46
N SER A 295 -4.37 20.15 -13.83
CA SER A 295 -4.38 18.98 -12.94
C SER A 295 -4.01 17.71 -13.69
N GLY A 296 -4.46 17.52 -14.93
CA GLY A 296 -4.08 16.39 -15.80
C GLY A 296 -2.59 16.36 -16.10
N LEU A 297 -1.96 17.51 -16.39
CA LEU A 297 -0.53 17.61 -16.66
C LEU A 297 0.34 17.26 -15.44
N LEU A 298 -0.09 17.67 -14.24
CA LEU A 298 0.67 17.45 -13.01
C LEU A 298 0.39 16.09 -12.35
N LEU A 299 -0.85 15.64 -12.35
CA LEU A 299 -1.30 14.42 -11.68
C LEU A 299 -1.36 13.21 -12.62
N GLY A 300 -1.19 13.39 -13.93
CA GLY A 300 -1.13 12.33 -14.91
C GLY A 300 0.03 11.35 -14.68
N ASN A 301 -0.06 10.16 -15.28
CA ASN A 301 0.91 9.08 -15.08
C ASN A 301 2.28 9.35 -15.73
N ASP A 302 2.32 10.23 -16.74
CA ASP A 302 3.53 10.49 -17.53
C ASP A 302 4.52 11.43 -16.81
N GLN A 303 5.63 10.85 -16.35
CA GLN A 303 6.66 11.58 -15.62
C GLN A 303 7.37 12.64 -16.48
N SER A 304 7.47 12.44 -17.81
CA SER A 304 8.08 13.39 -18.75
C SER A 304 7.29 14.70 -18.82
N ILE A 305 5.97 14.61 -19.04
CA ILE A 305 5.05 15.74 -19.10
C ILE A 305 5.05 16.49 -17.77
N ARG A 306 4.96 15.76 -16.65
CA ARG A 306 5.00 16.35 -15.30
C ARG A 306 6.29 17.12 -15.06
N ASN A 307 7.44 16.55 -15.39
CA ASN A 307 8.75 17.19 -15.20
C ASN A 307 8.91 18.41 -16.10
N TRP A 308 8.47 18.33 -17.36
CA TRP A 308 8.50 19.43 -18.32
C TRP A 308 7.69 20.63 -17.83
N PHE A 309 6.44 20.41 -17.43
CA PHE A 309 5.56 21.47 -16.96
C PHE A 309 6.00 22.03 -15.59
N ALA A 310 6.47 21.16 -14.68
CA ALA A 310 7.03 21.60 -13.40
C ALA A 310 8.30 22.45 -13.58
N LEU A 311 9.13 22.14 -14.57
CA LEU A 311 10.32 22.93 -14.89
C LEU A 311 9.95 24.31 -15.40
N PHE A 312 8.95 24.41 -16.28
CA PHE A 312 8.40 25.68 -16.77
C PHE A 312 7.92 26.60 -15.63
N ILE A 313 7.16 26.07 -14.67
CA ILE A 313 6.68 26.86 -13.52
C ILE A 313 7.86 27.36 -12.66
N ARG A 314 8.91 26.53 -12.48
CA ARG A 314 10.08 26.90 -11.68
C ARG A 314 10.93 27.98 -12.35
N THR A 315 11.10 27.94 -13.66
CA THR A 315 11.87 28.94 -14.42
C THR A 315 11.10 30.25 -14.55
N GLY A 316 9.80 30.20 -14.84
CA GLY A 316 8.95 31.39 -14.96
C GLY A 316 8.87 32.24 -13.69
N HIS A 317 9.16 31.67 -12.52
CA HIS A 317 9.24 32.42 -11.26
C HIS A 317 10.58 33.15 -11.04
N LYS A 318 11.67 32.70 -11.68
CA LYS A 318 13.02 33.25 -11.47
C LYS A 318 13.31 34.47 -12.35
N ARG A 319 12.76 34.52 -13.57
CA ARG A 319 13.04 35.57 -14.56
C ARG A 319 11.78 36.38 -14.83
N LYS A 320 11.69 37.58 -14.26
CA LYS A 320 10.55 38.49 -14.44
C LYS A 320 10.70 39.24 -15.77
N GLY A 321 9.66 39.24 -16.60
CA GLY A 321 9.61 40.02 -17.86
C GLY A 321 9.68 39.18 -19.14
N GLU A 322 9.91 37.87 -19.05
CA GLU A 322 9.87 36.95 -20.18
C GLU A 322 8.44 36.43 -20.43
N VAL A 323 8.14 35.97 -21.65
CA VAL A 323 6.81 35.45 -22.05
C VAL A 323 6.34 34.28 -21.16
N SER A 324 7.30 33.47 -20.68
CA SER A 324 7.06 32.40 -19.70
C SER A 324 6.52 32.93 -18.37
N SER A 325 7.05 34.06 -17.89
CA SER A 325 6.63 34.71 -16.64
C SER A 325 5.26 35.39 -16.79
N THR A 326 5.00 36.03 -17.94
CA THR A 326 3.71 36.66 -18.24
C THR A 326 2.60 35.61 -18.35
N SER A 327 2.84 34.50 -19.06
CA SER A 327 1.86 33.42 -19.20
C SER A 327 1.57 32.73 -17.87
N LEU A 328 2.59 32.58 -17.01
CA LEU A 328 2.41 32.07 -15.66
C LEU A 328 1.64 33.06 -14.77
N GLN A 329 1.84 34.36 -14.94
CA GLN A 329 1.07 35.38 -14.22
C GLN A 329 -0.40 35.38 -14.66
N LEU A 330 -0.67 35.26 -15.97
CA LEU A 330 -2.04 35.11 -16.48
C LEU A 330 -2.73 33.85 -15.92
N LEU A 331 -2.00 32.73 -15.82
CA LEU A 331 -2.51 31.53 -15.16
C LEU A 331 -2.84 31.78 -13.67
N ARG A 332 -1.96 32.50 -12.95
CA ARG A 332 -2.21 32.85 -11.54
C ARG A 332 -3.43 33.75 -11.38
N GLU A 333 -3.57 34.78 -12.22
CA GLU A 333 -4.72 35.68 -12.21
C GLU A 333 -6.03 34.92 -12.52
N HIS A 334 -6.00 33.97 -13.46
CA HIS A 334 -7.17 33.12 -13.73
C HIS A 334 -7.51 32.21 -12.54
N LEU A 335 -6.52 31.57 -11.91
CA LEU A 335 -6.76 30.75 -10.72
C LEU A 335 -7.26 31.58 -9.53
N LEU A 336 -6.71 32.78 -9.35
CA LEU A 336 -7.10 33.71 -8.29
C LEU A 336 -8.52 34.24 -8.49
N THR A 337 -8.92 34.58 -9.72
CA THR A 337 -10.30 34.99 -10.02
C THR A 337 -11.30 33.86 -9.79
N GLN A 338 -10.96 32.61 -10.16
CA GLN A 338 -11.80 31.44 -9.83
C GLN A 338 -11.91 31.25 -8.31
N LEU A 339 -10.81 31.41 -7.57
CA LEU A 339 -10.81 31.31 -6.12
C LEU A 339 -11.69 32.42 -5.48
N GLN A 340 -11.57 33.66 -5.96
CA GLN A 340 -12.41 34.78 -5.53
C GLN A 340 -13.89 34.54 -5.84
N ASN A 341 -14.23 33.98 -7.00
CA ASN A 341 -15.62 33.65 -7.34
C ASN A 341 -16.22 32.63 -6.37
N ILE A 342 -15.45 31.60 -5.99
CA ILE A 342 -15.88 30.59 -5.01
C ILE A 342 -16.01 31.21 -3.62
N VAL A 343 -15.04 32.03 -3.19
CA VAL A 343 -15.08 32.69 -1.88
C VAL A 343 -16.23 33.70 -1.78
N ASN A 344 -16.52 34.45 -2.85
CA ASN A 344 -17.64 35.39 -2.90
C ASN A 344 -19.00 34.67 -2.92
N ALA A 345 -19.06 33.43 -3.39
CA ALA A 345 -20.24 32.59 -3.33
C ALA A 345 -20.49 32.00 -1.93
N CYS A 346 -19.50 32.03 -1.02
CA CYS A 346 -19.67 31.65 0.38
C CYS A 346 -20.29 32.80 1.18
N SER A 347 -21.61 32.75 1.41
CA SER A 347 -22.26 33.54 2.46
C SER A 347 -22.08 32.87 3.82
N ASP A 348 -21.66 33.61 4.84
CA ASP A 348 -21.52 33.16 6.25
C ASP A 348 -20.64 31.91 6.47
N ASN A 349 -19.50 31.82 5.77
CA ASN A 349 -18.56 30.69 5.82
C ASN A 349 -19.14 29.32 5.41
N GLU A 350 -20.38 29.22 4.95
CA GLU A 350 -20.96 27.97 4.46
C GLU A 350 -20.67 27.78 2.96
N LEU A 351 -20.13 26.61 2.60
CA LEU A 351 -19.87 26.24 1.21
C LEU A 351 -21.10 25.57 0.58
N PRO A 352 -21.66 26.11 -0.51
CA PRO A 352 -22.71 25.43 -1.28
C PRO A 352 -22.21 24.13 -1.91
N ASP A 353 -23.05 23.08 -1.93
CA ASP A 353 -22.68 21.74 -2.42
C ASP A 353 -22.11 21.73 -3.85
N HIS A 354 -22.61 22.61 -4.73
CA HIS A 354 -22.11 22.75 -6.11
C HIS A 354 -20.69 23.32 -6.19
N CYS A 355 -20.28 24.12 -5.20
CA CYS A 355 -18.93 24.69 -5.11
C CYS A 355 -17.95 23.75 -4.38
N VAL A 356 -18.42 22.83 -3.52
CA VAL A 356 -17.55 21.94 -2.72
C VAL A 356 -16.64 21.07 -3.61
N VAL A 357 -17.18 20.53 -4.70
CA VAL A 357 -16.39 19.71 -5.65
C VAL A 357 -15.37 20.56 -6.38
N GLN A 358 -15.77 21.73 -6.88
CA GLN A 358 -14.88 22.67 -7.57
C GLN A 358 -13.76 23.16 -6.65
N ALA A 359 -14.08 23.51 -5.41
CA ALA A 359 -13.14 23.90 -4.37
C ALA A 359 -12.16 22.77 -4.03
N SER A 360 -12.64 21.52 -3.94
CA SER A 360 -11.78 20.35 -3.70
C SER A 360 -10.77 20.12 -4.82
N VAL A 361 -11.20 20.25 -6.08
CA VAL A 361 -10.32 20.11 -7.25
C VAL A 361 -9.30 21.25 -7.28
N LEU A 362 -9.74 22.48 -7.00
CA LEU A 362 -8.87 23.65 -6.96
C LEU A 362 -7.81 23.54 -5.85
N LEU A 363 -8.21 23.14 -4.63
CA LEU A 363 -7.27 22.89 -3.53
C LEU A 363 -6.24 21.82 -3.91
N ARG A 364 -6.70 20.73 -4.53
CA ARG A 364 -5.80 19.65 -5.01
C ARG A 364 -4.81 20.16 -6.06
N LEU A 365 -5.23 21.06 -6.96
CA LEU A 365 -4.34 21.71 -7.92
C LEU A 365 -3.30 22.59 -7.21
N TYR A 366 -3.71 23.42 -6.24
CA TYR A 366 -2.77 24.24 -5.45
C TYR A 366 -1.77 23.38 -4.66
N CYS A 367 -2.19 22.22 -4.11
CA CYS A 367 -1.30 21.23 -3.52
C CYS A 367 -0.26 20.75 -4.53
N ALA A 368 -0.69 20.38 -5.75
CA ALA A 368 0.19 19.88 -6.79
C ALA A 368 1.19 20.94 -7.28
N LEU A 369 0.72 22.18 -7.48
CA LEU A 369 1.56 23.32 -7.87
C LEU A 369 2.64 23.61 -6.82
N ARG A 370 2.29 23.55 -5.53
CA ARG A 370 3.26 23.78 -4.45
C ARG A 370 4.19 22.60 -4.22
N GLY A 371 3.67 21.38 -4.26
CA GLY A 371 4.40 20.16 -3.96
C GLY A 371 5.31 19.68 -5.09
N ILE A 372 4.80 19.64 -6.32
CA ILE A 372 5.51 19.13 -7.51
C ILE A 372 6.24 20.28 -8.21
N ALA A 373 5.52 21.35 -8.55
CA ALA A 373 6.09 22.46 -9.29
C ALA A 373 6.85 23.48 -8.41
N ALA A 374 6.74 23.38 -7.08
CA ALA A 374 7.45 24.24 -6.11
C ALA A 374 7.15 25.74 -6.28
N ILE A 375 5.92 26.09 -6.68
CA ILE A 375 5.48 27.49 -6.79
C ILE A 375 5.50 28.17 -5.41
N LYS A 376 5.94 29.44 -5.34
CA LYS A 376 5.75 30.26 -4.15
C LYS A 376 4.43 31.03 -4.28
N PHE A 377 3.57 30.88 -3.27
CA PHE A 377 2.31 31.61 -3.18
C PHE A 377 2.55 33.08 -2.80
N GLN A 378 1.71 33.96 -3.33
CA GLN A 378 1.62 35.36 -2.93
C GLN A 378 0.70 35.52 -1.71
N ASP A 379 0.83 36.61 -0.96
CA ASP A 379 0.07 36.83 0.27
C ASP A 379 -1.46 36.88 0.01
N GLU A 380 -1.90 37.42 -1.14
CA GLU A 380 -3.30 37.42 -1.55
C GLU A 380 -3.83 36.01 -1.79
N GLU A 381 -3.07 35.16 -2.49
CA GLU A 381 -3.41 33.75 -2.72
C GLU A 381 -3.50 32.99 -1.39
N VAL A 382 -2.54 33.21 -0.48
CA VAL A 382 -2.51 32.55 0.82
C VAL A 382 -3.73 32.92 1.67
N ASN A 383 -4.08 34.21 1.73
CA ASN A 383 -5.26 34.67 2.47
C ASN A 383 -6.56 34.03 1.95
N LEU A 384 -6.74 34.02 0.62
CA LEU A 384 -7.91 33.43 -0.02
C LEU A 384 -7.97 31.91 0.13
N ILE A 385 -6.83 31.21 0.01
CA ILE A 385 -6.75 29.76 0.23
C ILE A 385 -7.11 29.44 1.68
N VAL A 386 -6.57 30.16 2.66
CA VAL A 386 -6.90 29.94 4.07
C VAL A 386 -8.38 30.22 4.33
N GLN A 387 -8.94 31.30 3.77
CA GLN A 387 -10.36 31.60 3.89
C GLN A 387 -11.24 30.48 3.32
N LEU A 388 -10.88 29.93 2.16
CA LEU A 388 -11.55 28.78 1.56
C LEU A 388 -11.40 27.54 2.44
N LEU A 389 -10.21 27.26 2.96
CA LEU A 389 -9.97 26.11 3.84
C LEU A 389 -10.77 26.19 5.14
N THR A 390 -10.91 27.39 5.71
CA THR A 390 -11.63 27.62 6.98
C THR A 390 -13.14 27.69 6.82
N SER A 391 -13.67 27.46 5.62
CA SER A 391 -15.12 27.39 5.41
C SER A 391 -15.71 26.09 5.95
N HIS A 392 -17.00 26.13 6.27
CA HIS A 392 -17.79 25.04 6.83
C HIS A 392 -18.54 24.36 5.68
N PRO A 393 -18.16 23.13 5.29
CA PRO A 393 -18.92 22.38 4.30
C PRO A 393 -20.16 21.76 4.94
N ASN A 394 -21.22 21.57 4.15
CA ASN A 394 -22.37 20.75 4.55
C ASN A 394 -21.95 19.28 4.80
N PRO A 395 -22.69 18.53 5.65
CA PRO A 395 -22.38 17.13 5.99
C PRO A 395 -22.69 16.15 4.85
N THR A 396 -22.08 16.37 3.69
CA THR A 396 -22.11 15.50 2.52
C THR A 396 -20.78 14.72 2.40
N PRO A 397 -20.74 13.57 1.72
CA PRO A 397 -19.48 12.85 1.46
C PRO A 397 -18.43 13.71 0.72
N ALA A 398 -18.88 14.66 -0.10
CA ALA A 398 -18.00 15.63 -0.77
C ALA A 398 -17.42 16.64 0.25
N GLY A 399 -18.22 17.10 1.21
CA GLY A 399 -17.78 17.95 2.32
C GLY A 399 -16.75 17.28 3.23
N VAL A 400 -16.96 16.00 3.58
CA VAL A 400 -16.00 15.20 4.36
C VAL A 400 -14.65 15.09 3.62
N ARG A 401 -14.69 14.84 2.31
CA ARG A 401 -13.48 14.82 1.46
C ARG A 401 -12.82 16.19 1.41
N PHE A 402 -13.57 17.26 1.25
CA PHE A 402 -13.05 18.63 1.27
C PHE A 402 -12.32 18.95 2.58
N ALA A 403 -12.92 18.64 3.73
CA ALA A 403 -12.30 18.84 5.05
C ALA A 403 -11.01 18.02 5.20
N SER A 404 -11.01 16.76 4.73
CA SER A 404 -9.81 15.92 4.76
C SER A 404 -8.67 16.47 3.89
N LEU A 405 -8.98 16.93 2.66
CA LEU A 405 -8.03 17.57 1.76
C LEU A 405 -7.49 18.87 2.35
N GLY A 406 -8.37 19.64 3.00
CA GLY A 406 -8.00 20.89 3.64
C GLY A 406 -7.01 20.68 4.79
N LEU A 407 -7.26 19.68 5.64
CA LEU A 407 -6.32 19.29 6.70
C LEU A 407 -4.96 18.89 6.12
N CYS A 408 -4.96 18.05 5.08
CA CYS A 408 -3.73 17.60 4.43
C CYS A 408 -2.97 18.74 3.76
N MET A 409 -3.68 19.74 3.20
CA MET A 409 -3.09 20.93 2.59
C MET A 409 -2.39 21.83 3.63
N LEU A 410 -3.02 22.06 4.79
CA LEU A 410 -2.41 22.82 5.90
C LEU A 410 -1.07 22.22 6.35
N ILE A 411 -0.91 20.91 6.19
CA ILE A 411 0.28 20.16 6.64
C ILE A 411 1.33 20.05 5.54
N ALA A 412 0.90 19.84 4.30
CA ALA A 412 1.80 19.81 3.14
C ALA A 412 2.41 21.20 2.85
N CYS A 413 1.65 22.28 3.10
CA CYS A 413 2.02 23.65 2.74
C CYS A 413 2.20 24.55 3.97
N PRO A 414 3.40 24.59 4.58
CA PRO A 414 3.66 25.40 5.79
C PRO A 414 3.54 26.91 5.56
N SER A 415 3.60 27.38 4.31
CA SER A 415 3.42 28.80 3.97
C SER A 415 2.02 29.33 4.27
N LEU A 416 1.03 28.47 4.48
CA LEU A 416 -0.32 28.88 4.86
C LEU A 416 -0.40 29.28 6.35
N VAL A 417 0.50 28.74 7.18
CA VAL A 417 0.51 28.91 8.64
C VAL A 417 1.69 29.80 9.08
N SER A 418 2.32 30.52 8.14
CA SER A 418 3.47 31.37 8.47
C SER A 418 3.08 32.70 9.12
N GLN A 419 1.87 33.19 8.88
CA GLN A 419 1.35 34.42 9.49
C GLN A 419 0.49 34.08 10.72
N PRO A 420 0.65 34.80 11.86
CA PRO A 420 -0.01 34.45 13.12
C PRO A 420 -1.54 34.59 13.08
N GLU A 421 -2.08 35.51 12.27
CA GLU A 421 -3.53 35.69 12.13
C GLU A 421 -4.19 34.50 11.39
N LEU A 422 -3.56 34.06 10.30
CA LEU A 422 -4.01 32.91 9.50
C LEU A 422 -3.82 31.59 10.26
N GLU A 423 -2.76 31.51 11.05
CA GLU A 423 -2.51 30.39 11.95
C GLU A 423 -3.64 30.26 12.97
N LYS A 424 -4.02 31.34 13.66
CA LYS A 424 -5.11 31.30 14.64
C LYS A 424 -6.42 30.83 14.00
N ARG A 425 -6.78 31.35 12.83
CA ARG A 425 -7.96 30.91 12.08
C ARG A 425 -7.92 29.42 11.72
N SER A 426 -6.77 28.93 11.28
CA SER A 426 -6.58 27.52 10.94
C SER A 426 -6.74 26.63 12.18
N ILE A 427 -6.21 27.04 13.33
CA ILE A 427 -6.33 26.31 14.59
C ILE A 427 -7.79 26.29 15.06
N ASP A 428 -8.48 27.44 15.03
CA ASP A 428 -9.90 27.55 15.39
C ASP A 428 -10.77 26.63 14.52
N TRP A 429 -10.47 26.54 13.22
CA TRP A 429 -11.15 25.63 12.30
C TRP A 429 -10.86 24.15 12.58
N VAL A 430 -9.62 23.76 12.88
CA VAL A 430 -9.31 22.37 13.26
C VAL A 430 -10.00 22.02 14.59
N GLN A 431 -10.04 22.94 15.56
CA GLN A 431 -10.80 22.73 16.79
C GLN A 431 -12.31 22.59 16.54
N TRP A 432 -12.86 23.32 15.57
CA TRP A 432 -14.24 23.16 15.14
C TRP A 432 -14.48 21.78 14.53
N LEU A 433 -13.60 21.28 13.66
CA LEU A 433 -13.69 19.94 13.08
C LEU A 433 -13.74 18.85 14.16
N VAL A 434 -12.93 18.97 15.22
CA VAL A 434 -12.92 18.01 16.34
C VAL A 434 -14.24 18.04 17.12
N ARG A 435 -14.89 19.20 17.25
CA ARG A 435 -16.19 19.31 17.96
C ARG A 435 -17.34 18.74 17.13
N GLU A 436 -17.31 18.94 15.82
CA GLU A 436 -18.39 18.54 14.90
C GLU A 436 -18.24 17.12 14.35
N GLU A 437 -17.20 16.38 14.73
CA GLU A 437 -16.96 14.99 14.29
C GLU A 437 -18.22 14.10 14.42
N ALA A 438 -18.88 14.14 15.58
CA ALA A 438 -20.07 13.34 15.87
C ALA A 438 -21.29 13.72 14.99
N TYR A 439 -21.41 14.99 14.61
CA TYR A 439 -22.49 15.48 13.75
C TYR A 439 -22.28 15.05 12.29
N PHE A 440 -21.05 15.11 11.79
CA PHE A 440 -20.70 14.63 10.46
C PHE A 440 -20.83 13.10 10.34
N GLU A 441 -20.43 12.34 11.35
CA GLU A 441 -20.51 10.87 11.35
C GLU A 441 -21.98 10.38 11.34
N SER A 442 -22.85 10.98 12.16
CA SER A 442 -24.26 10.61 12.24
C SER A 442 -25.08 10.98 11.00
N THR A 443 -24.74 12.09 10.33
CA THR A 443 -25.55 12.64 9.22
C THR A 443 -25.09 12.15 7.84
N SER A 444 -23.79 11.89 7.65
CA SER A 444 -23.24 11.54 6.33
C SER A 444 -23.27 10.03 6.02
N GLY A 445 -23.39 9.16 7.02
CA GLY A 445 -23.46 7.71 6.84
C GLY A 445 -22.19 7.06 6.26
N VAL A 446 -21.08 7.79 6.17
CA VAL A 446 -19.79 7.30 5.67
C VAL A 446 -18.91 6.87 6.85
N SER A 447 -18.50 5.61 6.87
CA SER A 447 -17.70 5.00 7.95
C SER A 447 -16.23 5.43 8.00
N ALA A 448 -15.80 6.36 7.16
CA ALA A 448 -14.43 6.86 7.07
C ALA A 448 -14.45 8.38 7.26
N SER A 449 -14.40 8.79 8.53
CA SER A 449 -14.51 10.20 8.92
C SER A 449 -13.13 10.90 8.87
N PHE A 450 -13.13 12.22 8.68
CA PHE A 450 -11.93 13.03 8.91
C PHE A 450 -11.50 13.00 10.38
N GLY A 451 -12.40 12.62 11.30
CA GLY A 451 -12.13 12.42 12.73
C GLY A 451 -11.16 11.28 13.01
N GLU A 452 -11.37 10.11 12.38
CA GLU A 452 -10.41 9.00 12.43
C GLU A 452 -9.03 9.43 11.91
N MET A 453 -9.00 10.21 10.82
CA MET A 453 -7.77 10.75 10.26
C MET A 453 -7.09 11.73 11.24
N LEU A 454 -7.84 12.66 11.85
CA LEU A 454 -7.34 13.59 12.87
C LEU A 454 -6.73 12.85 14.07
N LEU A 455 -7.40 11.81 14.55
CA LEU A 455 -6.92 10.96 15.64
C LEU A 455 -5.65 10.20 15.25
N LEU A 456 -5.63 9.58 14.07
CA LEU A 456 -4.47 8.87 13.57
C LEU A 456 -3.25 9.81 13.44
N MET A 457 -3.48 11.02 12.92
CA MET A 457 -2.47 12.07 12.83
C MET A 457 -1.98 12.53 14.20
N ALA A 458 -2.88 12.74 15.17
CA ALA A 458 -2.51 13.08 16.53
C ALA A 458 -1.62 12.00 17.16
N ILE A 459 -1.95 10.72 16.97
CA ILE A 459 -1.14 9.62 17.51
C ILE A 459 0.23 9.55 16.80
N HIS A 460 0.30 9.79 15.49
CA HIS A 460 1.57 9.85 14.78
C HIS A 460 2.46 11.02 15.22
N PHE A 461 1.86 12.18 15.51
CA PHE A 461 2.59 13.33 16.06
C PHE A 461 3.14 13.05 17.46
N HIS A 462 2.35 12.42 18.34
CA HIS A 462 2.80 11.99 19.68
C HIS A 462 3.88 10.91 19.64
N SER A 463 3.78 9.97 18.69
CA SER A 463 4.79 8.93 18.48
C SER A 463 6.04 9.40 17.73
N ASN A 464 6.07 10.66 17.29
CA ASN A 464 7.15 11.26 16.50
C ASN A 464 7.43 10.52 15.16
N GLN A 465 6.42 9.84 14.61
CA GLN A 465 6.51 9.12 13.33
C GLN A 465 6.07 10.02 12.16
N LEU A 466 6.89 11.01 11.83
CA LEU A 466 6.54 12.02 10.81
C LEU A 466 6.43 11.45 9.38
N SER A 467 7.12 10.34 9.08
CA SER A 467 7.04 9.67 7.78
C SER A 467 5.64 9.07 7.53
N ALA A 468 5.03 8.48 8.57
CA ALA A 468 3.68 7.93 8.52
C ALA A 468 2.65 9.00 8.13
N ILE A 469 2.82 10.20 8.67
CA ILE A 469 1.95 11.34 8.37
C ILE A 469 2.18 11.79 6.92
N CYS A 470 3.41 11.81 6.44
CA CYS A 470 3.70 12.12 5.04
C CYS A 470 3.00 11.13 4.10
N ASP A 471 3.05 9.83 4.42
CA ASP A 471 2.39 8.78 3.63
C ASP A 471 0.86 8.92 3.67
N LEU A 472 0.29 9.20 4.85
CA LEU A 472 -1.15 9.46 5.02
C LEU A 472 -1.62 10.68 4.22
N VAL A 473 -0.86 11.78 4.28
CA VAL A 473 -1.12 13.01 3.52
C VAL A 473 -1.00 12.75 2.01
N CYS A 474 -0.01 11.95 1.57
CA CYS A 474 0.13 11.60 0.16
C CYS A 474 -1.00 10.69 -0.34
N ALA A 475 -1.47 9.75 0.49
CA ALA A 475 -2.56 8.84 0.17
C ALA A 475 -3.90 9.58 0.02
N THR A 476 -4.19 10.50 0.94
CA THR A 476 -5.41 11.32 0.96
C THR A 476 -5.45 12.35 -0.17
N LEU A 477 -4.31 13.02 -0.46
CA LEU A 477 -4.21 13.93 -1.61
C LEU A 477 -4.16 13.20 -2.97
N GLY A 478 -3.89 11.88 -2.95
CA GLY A 478 -3.70 11.06 -4.15
C GLY A 478 -2.50 11.52 -4.98
N MET A 479 -1.43 11.99 -4.34
CA MET A 479 -0.19 12.43 -4.99
C MET A 479 1.01 12.29 -4.05
N ARG A 480 2.19 11.98 -4.58
CA ARG A 480 3.43 11.86 -3.80
C ARG A 480 4.15 13.21 -3.75
N ILE A 481 4.10 13.88 -2.59
CA ILE A 481 4.80 15.15 -2.35
C ILE A 481 5.90 14.94 -1.30
N PRO A 482 7.15 15.37 -1.55
CA PRO A 482 8.19 15.35 -0.53
C PRO A 482 7.96 16.47 0.50
N ILE A 483 7.39 16.12 1.66
CA ILE A 483 7.21 17.05 2.79
C ILE A 483 8.43 16.97 3.70
N ARG A 484 9.10 18.11 3.95
CA ARG A 484 10.24 18.16 4.88
C ARG A 484 9.73 18.11 6.33
N HIS A 485 10.35 17.29 7.18
CA HIS A 485 9.95 17.13 8.59
C HIS A 485 9.93 18.46 9.38
N ASN A 486 10.86 19.38 9.10
CA ASN A 486 10.90 20.70 9.76
C ASN A 486 9.61 21.51 9.55
N ASN A 487 8.96 21.34 8.41
CA ASN A 487 7.73 22.05 8.06
C ASN A 487 6.53 21.63 8.93
N MET A 488 6.59 20.43 9.52
CA MET A 488 5.51 19.86 10.33
C MET A 488 5.70 20.13 11.83
N THR A 489 6.80 20.77 12.23
CA THR A 489 7.11 21.02 13.65
C THR A 489 6.08 21.89 14.33
N ARG A 490 5.60 22.95 13.66
CA ARG A 490 4.56 23.82 14.20
C ARG A 490 3.23 23.08 14.33
N MET A 491 2.81 22.38 13.28
CA MET A 491 1.59 21.57 13.32
C MET A 491 1.66 20.47 14.40
N LYS A 492 2.83 19.85 14.59
CA LYS A 492 3.05 18.90 15.68
C LYS A 492 2.79 19.54 17.04
N ILE A 493 3.27 20.76 17.28
CA ILE A 493 3.03 21.47 18.54
C ILE A 493 1.53 21.70 18.73
N VAL A 494 0.84 22.24 17.72
CA VAL A 494 -0.61 22.48 17.76
C VAL A 494 -1.37 21.19 18.06
N PHE A 495 -1.09 20.09 17.34
CA PHE A 495 -1.76 18.81 17.56
C PHE A 495 -1.46 18.19 18.93
N THR A 496 -0.22 18.27 19.40
CA THR A 496 0.20 17.59 20.65
C THR A 496 -0.12 18.38 21.92
N GLN A 497 -0.15 19.71 21.85
CA GLN A 497 -0.29 20.59 23.01
C GLN A 497 -1.65 21.30 23.08
N GLU A 498 -2.25 21.68 21.94
CA GLU A 498 -3.46 22.53 21.92
C GLU A 498 -4.73 21.76 21.57
N ILE A 499 -4.68 20.84 20.60
CA ILE A 499 -5.88 20.11 20.13
C ILE A 499 -6.03 18.77 20.86
N PHE A 500 -5.02 17.91 20.80
CA PHE A 500 -5.07 16.54 21.30
C PHE A 500 -3.92 16.29 22.29
N THR A 501 -4.14 16.63 23.56
CA THR A 501 -3.17 16.31 24.61
C THR A 501 -2.98 14.79 24.77
N GLU A 502 -1.84 14.33 25.31
CA GLU A 502 -1.55 12.90 25.55
C GLU A 502 -2.70 12.20 26.33
N GLN A 503 -3.35 12.94 27.24
CA GLN A 503 -4.50 12.46 28.01
C GLN A 503 -5.77 12.25 27.16
N VAL A 504 -6.09 13.19 26.26
CA VAL A 504 -7.29 13.08 25.40
C VAL A 504 -7.10 11.96 24.37
N VAL A 505 -5.90 11.84 23.80
CA VAL A 505 -5.57 10.78 22.84
C VAL A 505 -5.63 9.40 23.48
N THR A 506 -5.09 9.25 24.70
CA THR A 506 -5.15 7.96 25.41
C THR A 506 -6.57 7.56 25.79
N ALA A 507 -7.43 8.51 26.16
CA ALA A 507 -8.84 8.24 26.44
C ALA A 507 -9.63 7.84 25.17
N HIS A 508 -9.37 8.49 24.03
CA HIS A 508 -10.02 8.16 22.75
C HIS A 508 -9.49 6.87 22.13
N ALA A 509 -8.23 6.51 22.37
CA ALA A 509 -7.61 5.30 21.82
C ALA A 509 -8.37 4.00 22.17
N VAL A 510 -9.11 3.96 23.28
CA VAL A 510 -9.94 2.80 23.68
C VAL A 510 -11.21 2.67 22.82
N LYS A 511 -11.72 3.80 22.30
CA LYS A 511 -12.94 3.86 21.48
C LYS A 511 -12.68 3.56 20.01
N VAL A 512 -11.43 3.63 19.56
CA VAL A 512 -11.05 3.33 18.17
C VAL A 512 -11.44 1.88 17.84
N PRO A 513 -12.14 1.63 16.72
CA PRO A 513 -12.52 0.28 16.32
C PRO A 513 -11.28 -0.59 16.11
N VAL A 514 -11.41 -1.88 16.43
CA VAL A 514 -10.35 -2.85 16.13
C VAL A 514 -10.25 -3.04 14.62
N THR A 515 -9.04 -3.30 14.13
CA THR A 515 -8.85 -3.63 12.71
C THR A 515 -9.40 -5.04 12.44
N PRO A 516 -10.46 -5.18 11.62
CA PRO A 516 -11.02 -6.49 11.27
C PRO A 516 -10.05 -7.24 10.34
N ASN A 517 -9.96 -8.56 10.52
CA ASN A 517 -9.15 -9.47 9.69
C ASN A 517 -7.68 -9.01 9.52
N LEU A 518 -7.06 -8.58 10.62
CA LEU A 518 -5.67 -8.09 10.59
C LEU A 518 -4.73 -9.20 10.10
N ASN A 519 -3.99 -8.94 9.02
CA ASN A 519 -3.02 -9.86 8.42
C ASN A 519 -1.73 -9.12 8.00
N ALA A 520 -0.67 -9.86 7.71
CA ALA A 520 0.63 -9.30 7.32
C ALA A 520 0.65 -8.57 5.96
N ASN A 521 -0.40 -8.74 5.14
CA ASN A 521 -0.49 -8.12 3.82
C ASN A 521 -1.09 -6.70 3.86
N MET A 522 -1.66 -6.29 5.00
CA MET A 522 -2.17 -4.93 5.17
C MET A 522 -1.03 -3.93 5.20
N ALA A 523 -0.98 -3.05 4.20
CA ALA A 523 0.00 -1.97 4.12
C ALA A 523 -0.54 -0.67 4.74
N GLY A 524 0.33 0.10 5.39
CA GLY A 524 0.00 1.38 6.02
C GLY A 524 0.08 1.32 7.56
N PHE A 525 -0.14 2.47 8.19
CA PHE A 525 -0.14 2.58 9.65
C PHE A 525 -1.53 2.34 10.22
N LEU A 526 -1.75 1.13 10.72
CA LEU A 526 -3.02 0.71 11.32
C LEU A 526 -3.13 1.15 12.80
N PRO A 527 -4.37 1.26 13.36
CA PRO A 527 -4.60 1.54 14.79
C PRO A 527 -3.77 0.67 15.76
N VAL A 528 -3.46 -0.57 15.38
CA VAL A 528 -2.63 -1.50 16.15
C VAL A 528 -1.22 -0.95 16.41
N HIS A 529 -0.61 -0.28 15.43
CA HIS A 529 0.72 0.35 15.57
C HIS A 529 0.68 1.49 16.59
N CYS A 530 -0.40 2.27 16.55
CA CYS A 530 -0.68 3.37 17.45
C CYS A 530 -0.84 2.88 18.89
N ILE A 531 -1.66 1.86 19.13
CA ILE A 531 -1.84 1.26 20.45
C ILE A 531 -0.55 0.64 20.98
N HIS A 532 0.19 -0.09 20.14
CA HIS A 532 1.50 -0.64 20.51
C HIS A 532 2.47 0.47 20.97
N GLN A 533 2.54 1.58 20.25
CA GLN A 533 3.43 2.68 20.58
C GLN A 533 2.99 3.45 21.84
N LEU A 534 1.68 3.66 22.04
CA LEU A 534 1.12 4.27 23.25
C LEU A 534 1.34 3.38 24.49
N LEU A 535 1.30 2.06 24.32
CA LEU A 535 1.67 1.11 25.37
C LEU A 535 3.17 1.16 25.67
N LYS A 536 4.00 1.25 24.63
CA LYS A 536 5.47 1.36 24.75
C LYS A 536 5.89 2.65 25.46
N SER A 537 5.21 3.78 25.21
CA SER A 537 5.43 5.06 25.91
C SER A 537 4.81 5.11 27.31
N ARG A 538 4.13 4.02 27.73
CA ARG A 538 3.41 3.89 29.01
C ARG A 538 2.31 4.94 29.23
N ALA A 539 1.77 5.52 28.15
CA ALA A 539 0.78 6.59 28.24
C ALA A 539 -0.51 6.14 28.95
N PHE A 540 -0.98 4.91 28.69
CA PHE A 540 -2.14 4.32 29.37
C PHE A 540 -1.96 4.16 30.89
N ALA A 541 -0.74 3.91 31.36
CA ALA A 541 -0.42 3.79 32.78
C ALA A 541 -0.26 5.16 33.46
N LYS A 542 0.18 6.19 32.73
CA LYS A 542 0.25 7.56 33.24
C LYS A 542 -1.15 8.17 33.46
N HIS A 543 -2.09 7.87 32.57
CA HIS A 543 -3.42 8.50 32.54
C HIS A 543 -4.56 7.60 33.04
N ASN A 544 -4.27 6.44 33.64
CA ASN A 544 -5.25 5.53 34.22
C ASN A 544 -6.35 5.02 33.25
N VAL A 545 -5.96 4.68 32.03
CA VAL A 545 -6.89 4.15 31.00
C VAL A 545 -6.66 2.65 30.81
N ASN A 546 -7.72 1.84 30.89
CA ASN A 546 -7.67 0.38 30.72
C ASN A 546 -7.92 -0.03 29.26
N ILE A 547 -6.92 -0.63 28.61
CA ILE A 547 -6.97 -1.05 27.20
C ILE A 547 -7.31 -2.54 27.00
N LYS A 548 -7.54 -3.30 28.08
CA LYS A 548 -7.73 -4.77 28.05
C LYS A 548 -8.74 -5.23 26.99
N ASN A 549 -9.94 -4.64 26.97
CA ASN A 549 -11.03 -5.08 26.09
C ASN A 549 -10.68 -4.87 24.61
N TRP A 550 -9.98 -3.79 24.30
CA TRP A 550 -9.54 -3.48 22.94
C TRP A 550 -8.51 -4.51 22.44
N ILE A 551 -7.51 -4.84 23.27
CA ILE A 551 -6.49 -5.85 22.91
C ILE A 551 -7.13 -7.23 22.72
N TYR A 552 -8.04 -7.63 23.60
CA TYR A 552 -8.77 -8.88 23.45
C TYR A 552 -9.56 -8.95 22.13
N ARG A 553 -10.32 -7.89 21.82
CA ARG A 553 -11.07 -7.79 20.55
C ARG A 553 -10.14 -7.81 19.34
N GLN A 554 -8.98 -7.12 19.40
CA GLN A 554 -8.01 -7.09 18.30
C GLN A 554 -7.33 -8.44 18.07
N ILE A 555 -7.04 -9.19 19.12
CA ILE A 555 -6.51 -10.56 19.01
C ILE A 555 -7.55 -11.47 18.37
N CYS A 556 -8.82 -11.37 18.78
CA CYS A 556 -9.91 -12.17 18.19
C CYS A 556 -10.14 -11.86 16.70
N ALA A 557 -9.91 -10.62 16.27
CA ALA A 557 -10.05 -10.18 14.88
C ALA A 557 -8.81 -10.45 13.99
N SER A 558 -7.78 -11.13 14.50
CA SER A 558 -6.54 -11.41 13.75
C SER A 558 -6.64 -12.66 12.88
N THR A 559 -6.04 -12.62 11.69
CA THR A 559 -6.07 -13.71 10.69
C THR A 559 -4.67 -14.09 10.24
N ASN A 560 -4.52 -15.20 9.53
CA ASN A 560 -3.28 -15.59 8.88
C ASN A 560 -3.11 -14.85 7.53
N PRO A 561 -1.88 -14.50 7.10
CA PRO A 561 -0.60 -14.56 7.80
C PRO A 561 -0.49 -13.54 8.95
N LEU A 562 0.24 -13.90 10.02
CA LEU A 562 0.33 -13.12 11.25
C LEU A 562 1.03 -11.77 11.03
N HIS A 563 0.38 -10.69 11.44
CA HIS A 563 0.98 -9.35 11.39
C HIS A 563 2.14 -9.20 12.41
N PRO A 564 3.32 -8.68 12.01
CA PRO A 564 4.54 -8.69 12.83
C PRO A 564 4.45 -7.87 14.13
N VAL A 565 3.53 -6.91 14.21
CA VAL A 565 3.32 -6.10 15.41
C VAL A 565 2.55 -6.85 16.51
N LEU A 566 1.81 -7.91 16.20
CA LEU A 566 0.98 -8.60 17.19
C LEU A 566 1.79 -9.25 18.33
N PRO A 567 2.89 -10.00 18.07
CA PRO A 567 3.75 -10.50 19.16
C PRO A 567 4.30 -9.37 20.03
N LEU A 568 4.80 -8.29 19.39
CA LEU A 568 5.34 -7.12 20.10
C LEU A 568 4.27 -6.42 20.96
N LEU A 569 3.03 -6.33 20.46
CA LEU A 569 1.91 -5.79 21.22
C LEU A 569 1.62 -6.63 22.47
N VAL A 570 1.64 -7.96 22.35
CA VAL A 570 1.46 -8.88 23.48
C VAL A 570 2.60 -8.72 24.49
N GLU A 571 3.85 -8.62 24.05
CA GLU A 571 5.01 -8.40 24.92
C GLU A 571 4.91 -7.09 25.73
N VAL A 572 4.63 -5.98 25.04
CA VAL A 572 4.48 -4.68 25.70
C VAL A 572 3.25 -4.66 26.63
N TYR A 573 2.18 -5.37 26.27
CA TYR A 573 1.02 -5.50 27.14
C TYR A 573 1.32 -6.30 28.41
N VAL A 574 1.96 -7.47 28.32
CA VAL A 574 2.37 -8.28 29.48
C VAL A 574 3.30 -7.50 30.40
N THR A 575 4.31 -6.82 29.84
CA THR A 575 5.22 -5.98 30.62
C THR A 575 4.49 -4.82 31.30
N SER A 576 3.45 -4.24 30.68
CA SER A 576 2.64 -3.18 31.30
C SER A 576 1.82 -3.66 32.52
N ILE A 577 1.46 -4.95 32.57
CA ILE A 577 0.70 -5.53 33.69
C ILE A 577 1.62 -5.84 34.87
N ILE A 578 2.84 -6.32 34.60
CA ILE A 578 3.77 -6.84 35.62
C ILE A 578 4.73 -5.75 36.14
N LEU A 579 5.26 -4.88 35.25
CA LEU A 579 6.25 -3.86 35.60
C LEU A 579 5.58 -2.48 35.80
N CYS A 580 5.28 -2.11 37.05
CA CYS A 580 4.70 -0.80 37.38
C CYS A 580 5.74 0.30 37.67
N ASN A 581 5.33 1.55 37.47
CA ASN A 581 6.08 2.75 37.84
C ASN A 581 6.00 2.97 39.37
N PRO A 582 7.11 3.28 40.08
CA PRO A 582 7.12 3.49 41.55
C PRO A 582 6.21 4.62 42.07
N ARG A 583 5.61 5.45 41.20
CA ARG A 583 4.75 6.58 41.60
C ARG A 583 3.24 6.29 41.60
N ASN A 584 2.76 5.28 40.88
CA ASN A 584 1.34 4.92 40.80
C ASN A 584 1.14 3.49 41.32
N MET A 585 0.46 3.35 42.48
CA MET A 585 0.21 2.05 43.12
C MET A 585 -0.85 1.20 42.40
N GLU A 586 -1.65 1.79 41.51
CA GLU A 586 -2.72 1.08 40.80
C GLU A 586 -2.25 0.52 39.45
N VAL A 587 -2.48 -0.78 39.24
CA VAL A 587 -2.30 -1.43 37.94
C VAL A 587 -3.55 -1.10 37.10
N THR A 588 -3.39 -0.23 36.11
CA THR A 588 -4.51 0.22 35.26
C THR A 588 -4.98 -0.87 34.30
N ASN A 589 -4.04 -1.68 33.80
CA ASN A 589 -4.29 -2.80 32.89
C ASN A 589 -4.51 -4.11 33.67
N LYS A 590 -5.68 -4.72 33.51
CA LYS A 590 -6.01 -6.00 34.14
C LYS A 590 -5.59 -7.18 33.25
N PRO A 591 -5.13 -8.31 33.81
CA PRO A 591 -4.87 -9.53 33.03
C PRO A 591 -6.18 -10.09 32.42
N LEU A 592 -6.03 -10.90 31.38
CA LEU A 592 -7.15 -11.60 30.75
C LEU A 592 -7.77 -12.63 31.74
N SER A 593 -9.10 -12.77 31.68
CA SER A 593 -9.83 -13.74 32.49
C SER A 593 -9.74 -15.14 31.89
N GLU A 594 -9.79 -16.19 32.72
CA GLU A 594 -9.81 -17.56 32.20
C GLU A 594 -11.03 -17.80 31.30
N ASN A 595 -12.18 -17.21 31.64
CA ASN A 595 -13.43 -17.35 30.88
C ASN A 595 -13.37 -16.63 29.52
N GLU A 596 -12.68 -15.49 29.41
CA GLU A 596 -12.44 -14.82 28.11
C GLU A 596 -11.54 -15.68 27.20
N ILE A 597 -10.54 -16.34 27.77
CA ILE A 597 -9.66 -17.22 27.01
C ILE A 597 -10.43 -18.48 26.62
N ARG A 598 -11.12 -19.15 27.57
CA ARG A 598 -11.98 -20.31 27.30
C ARG A 598 -12.96 -20.06 26.16
N ARG A 599 -13.59 -18.88 26.05
CA ARG A 599 -14.49 -18.54 24.93
C ARG A 599 -13.87 -18.66 23.54
N VAL A 600 -12.60 -18.32 23.37
CA VAL A 600 -11.87 -18.42 22.09
C VAL A 600 -11.48 -19.87 21.77
N PHE A 601 -11.31 -20.70 22.80
CA PHE A 601 -11.08 -22.15 22.66
C PHE A 601 -12.40 -22.94 22.54
N GLN A 602 -13.52 -22.41 23.05
CA GLN A 602 -14.86 -22.98 22.96
C GLN A 602 -15.44 -22.92 21.54
N SER A 603 -15.10 -21.88 20.77
CA SER A 603 -15.46 -21.74 19.35
C SER A 603 -14.64 -22.65 18.42
N SER A 604 -13.82 -23.55 18.98
CA SER A 604 -13.01 -24.53 18.26
C SER A 604 -13.59 -25.94 18.40
N ILE A 605 -13.10 -26.90 17.60
CA ILE A 605 -13.51 -28.32 17.66
C ILE A 605 -13.35 -28.91 19.08
N PHE A 606 -12.51 -28.30 19.93
CA PHE A 606 -12.31 -28.69 21.32
C PHE A 606 -13.37 -28.14 22.31
N GLY A 607 -14.33 -27.34 21.84
CA GLY A 607 -15.31 -26.67 22.70
C GLY A 607 -16.16 -27.61 23.55
N GLN A 608 -16.48 -28.79 23.04
CA GLN A 608 -17.21 -29.84 23.77
C GLN A 608 -16.52 -30.27 25.07
N TYR A 609 -15.20 -30.11 25.17
CA TYR A 609 -14.42 -30.53 26.35
C TYR A 609 -14.35 -29.47 27.44
N PHE A 610 -14.56 -28.19 27.11
CA PHE A 610 -14.60 -27.10 28.08
C PHE A 610 -15.94 -27.03 28.83
N ASP A 611 -16.99 -27.68 28.32
CA ASP A 611 -18.34 -27.74 28.92
C ASP A 611 -18.53 -28.87 29.94
N SER A 612 -17.45 -29.55 30.36
CA SER A 612 -17.48 -30.68 31.31
C SER A 612 -17.83 -30.29 32.77
N ARG A 613 -18.58 -29.20 32.97
CA ARG A 613 -19.26 -28.80 34.22
C ARG A 613 -20.78 -28.78 34.10
N HIS A 614 -21.38 -29.62 33.25
CA HIS A 614 -22.75 -30.11 33.50
C HIS A 614 -22.74 -31.09 34.70
N SER A 615 -22.49 -30.56 35.90
CA SER A 615 -23.07 -31.14 37.10
C SER A 615 -24.58 -30.89 37.07
N VAL A 616 -25.34 -31.91 37.42
CA VAL A 616 -26.81 -32.05 37.39
C VAL A 616 -27.53 -31.13 38.40
N PHE A 617 -27.08 -29.88 38.58
CA PHE A 617 -27.78 -28.87 39.38
C PHE A 617 -27.98 -27.60 38.57
N ASN A 618 -29.22 -27.44 38.09
CA ASN A 618 -29.80 -26.15 37.74
C ASN A 618 -29.57 -25.16 38.89
N VAL A 619 -28.86 -24.07 38.62
CA VAL A 619 -29.27 -22.74 39.09
C VAL A 619 -28.95 -21.75 37.98
N ASP A 620 -29.99 -21.06 37.52
CA ASP A 620 -30.01 -20.00 36.54
C ASP A 620 -28.85 -19.00 36.70
N PHE A 621 -28.11 -18.73 35.62
CA PHE A 621 -27.38 -17.47 35.48
C PHE A 621 -27.92 -16.71 34.28
N HIS A 622 -28.73 -15.72 34.61
CA HIS A 622 -29.40 -14.76 33.76
C HIS A 622 -28.54 -14.20 32.62
N ALA A 623 -29.14 -14.22 31.43
CA ALA A 623 -28.72 -13.59 30.20
C ALA A 623 -28.85 -12.05 30.20
N ASN A 624 -28.42 -11.37 31.26
CA ASN A 624 -28.40 -9.90 31.31
C ASN A 624 -27.03 -9.41 31.74
N LEU A 625 -26.22 -8.93 30.79
CA LEU A 625 -25.32 -7.79 30.95
C LEU A 625 -24.75 -7.42 29.56
N GLU A 626 -25.22 -6.27 29.10
CA GLU A 626 -24.82 -5.48 27.93
C GLU A 626 -23.30 -5.47 27.70
N HIS A 627 -22.79 -6.31 26.80
CA HIS A 627 -21.52 -6.08 26.11
C HIS A 627 -21.67 -6.59 24.67
N GLU A 628 -21.82 -5.63 23.76
CA GLU A 628 -21.99 -5.79 22.31
C GLU A 628 -21.14 -6.91 21.70
N ASP A 629 -21.83 -7.65 20.83
CA ASP A 629 -21.45 -8.83 20.07
C ASP A 629 -20.02 -8.82 19.53
N VAL A 630 -19.17 -9.70 20.07
CA VAL A 630 -17.93 -10.12 19.39
C VAL A 630 -18.29 -11.30 18.50
N PHE A 631 -18.43 -11.07 17.20
CA PHE A 631 -18.45 -12.14 16.18
C PHE A 631 -17.10 -12.87 16.21
N ILE A 632 -17.04 -14.01 16.91
CA ILE A 632 -15.90 -14.93 16.83
C ILE A 632 -16.14 -15.76 15.56
N ASN A 633 -15.45 -15.42 14.47
CA ASN A 633 -15.45 -16.26 13.27
C ASN A 633 -14.98 -17.66 13.66
N GLU A 634 -15.78 -18.67 13.29
CA GLU A 634 -15.50 -20.07 13.49
C GLU A 634 -14.04 -20.37 13.05
N THR A 635 -13.25 -20.95 13.97
CA THR A 635 -12.00 -21.68 13.64
C THR A 635 -10.76 -20.90 13.17
N SER A 636 -10.49 -19.68 13.63
CA SER A 636 -9.15 -19.10 13.39
C SER A 636 -8.10 -19.61 14.40
N LEU A 637 -7.02 -20.20 13.88
CA LEU A 637 -5.86 -20.68 14.67
C LEU A 637 -5.04 -19.52 15.27
N THR A 638 -5.03 -18.37 14.59
CA THR A 638 -4.19 -17.20 14.94
C THR A 638 -4.50 -16.62 16.34
N PRO A 639 -5.76 -16.36 16.72
CA PRO A 639 -6.08 -15.89 18.07
C PRO A 639 -5.70 -16.91 19.16
N GLN A 640 -5.86 -18.21 18.90
CA GLN A 640 -5.51 -19.28 19.85
C GLN A 640 -4.00 -19.31 20.11
N LEU A 641 -3.19 -19.21 19.05
CA LEU A 641 -1.73 -19.14 19.16
C LEU A 641 -1.26 -17.88 19.89
N LEU A 642 -1.88 -16.72 19.63
CA LEU A 642 -1.54 -15.47 20.31
C LEU A 642 -1.94 -15.48 21.79
N LEU A 643 -3.08 -16.07 22.14
CA LEU A 643 -3.49 -16.23 23.53
C LEU A 643 -2.62 -17.24 24.28
N LEU A 644 -2.21 -18.34 23.62
CA LEU A 644 -1.25 -19.28 24.18
C LEU A 644 0.10 -18.60 24.43
N TYR A 645 0.58 -17.82 23.46
CA TYR A 645 1.80 -17.02 23.61
C TYR A 645 1.69 -16.01 24.76
N TYR A 646 0.55 -15.30 24.87
CA TYR A 646 0.28 -14.41 26.00
C TYR A 646 0.34 -15.13 27.35
N LEU A 647 -0.28 -16.31 27.47
CA LEU A 647 -0.29 -17.09 28.72
C LEU A 647 1.11 -17.51 29.13
N LEU A 648 1.87 -18.09 28.20
CA LEU A 648 3.23 -18.55 28.48
C LEU A 648 4.16 -17.37 28.79
N LEU A 649 4.05 -16.27 28.05
CA LEU A 649 4.86 -15.08 28.29
C LEU A 649 4.50 -14.42 29.63
N TYR A 650 3.23 -14.42 30.01
CA TYR A 650 2.78 -13.92 31.30
C TYR A 650 3.37 -14.75 32.45
N GLU A 651 3.37 -16.07 32.31
CA GLU A 651 3.98 -16.98 33.29
C GLU A 651 5.50 -16.79 33.41
N ASP A 652 6.21 -16.66 32.29
CA ASP A 652 7.66 -16.38 32.24
C ASP A 652 8.01 -15.05 32.91
N CYS A 653 7.28 -13.99 32.53
CA CYS A 653 7.47 -12.66 33.10
C CYS A 653 7.10 -12.62 34.58
N ARG A 654 6.10 -13.39 35.01
CA ARG A 654 5.74 -13.53 36.43
C ARG A 654 6.88 -14.17 37.19
N LEU A 655 7.33 -15.35 36.79
CA LEU A 655 8.39 -16.11 37.48
C LEU A 655 9.72 -15.33 37.52
N THR A 656 10.08 -14.64 36.45
CA THR A 656 11.30 -13.81 36.40
C THR A 656 11.24 -12.61 37.34
N ASN A 657 10.08 -11.97 37.47
CA ASN A 657 9.93 -10.72 38.25
C ASN A 657 9.46 -10.93 39.70
N VAL A 658 9.07 -12.15 40.10
CA VAL A 658 8.69 -12.49 41.49
C VAL A 658 9.81 -12.15 42.49
N GLN A 659 11.07 -12.12 42.04
CA GLN A 659 12.24 -11.75 42.85
C GLN A 659 12.36 -10.23 43.15
N SER A 660 11.53 -9.38 42.52
CA SER A 660 11.56 -7.93 42.75
C SER A 660 10.77 -7.54 44.02
N PRO A 661 11.30 -6.66 44.90
CA PRO A 661 10.68 -6.31 46.19
C PRO A 661 9.29 -5.65 46.07
N ASN A 662 8.94 -5.12 44.88
CA ASN A 662 7.64 -4.48 44.64
C ASN A 662 6.51 -5.46 44.28
N THR A 663 6.81 -6.73 44.05
CA THR A 663 5.85 -7.75 43.59
C THR A 663 5.19 -8.51 44.75
N ALA A 664 5.84 -8.57 45.91
CA ALA A 664 5.32 -9.22 47.11
C ALA A 664 4.06 -8.55 47.70
N VAL A 665 3.82 -7.27 47.34
CA VAL A 665 2.68 -6.48 47.85
C VAL A 665 1.41 -6.66 47.00
N LYS A 666 1.48 -7.29 45.82
CA LYS A 666 0.35 -7.37 44.86
C LYS A 666 -0.23 -8.78 44.73
N LYS A 667 -1.56 -8.89 44.75
CA LYS A 667 -2.31 -10.09 44.33
C LYS A 667 -2.19 -10.29 42.81
N ILE A 668 -1.04 -10.78 42.34
CA ILE A 668 -0.86 -11.18 40.95
C ILE A 668 -1.78 -12.38 40.68
N LYS A 669 -2.48 -12.37 39.56
CA LYS A 669 -3.36 -13.47 39.19
C LYS A 669 -2.53 -14.69 38.78
N ILE A 670 -2.81 -15.81 39.40
CA ILE A 670 -2.24 -17.12 39.05
C ILE A 670 -3.28 -17.87 38.23
N TYR A 671 -2.91 -18.35 37.04
CA TYR A 671 -3.79 -19.21 36.26
C TYR A 671 -3.83 -20.61 36.87
N SER A 672 -5.02 -21.22 36.91
CA SER A 672 -5.18 -22.56 37.49
C SER A 672 -4.46 -23.63 36.66
N ALA A 673 -3.86 -24.62 37.33
CA ALA A 673 -3.26 -25.78 36.68
C ALA A 673 -4.30 -26.57 35.86
N GLU A 674 -5.53 -26.65 36.37
CA GLU A 674 -6.68 -27.23 35.67
C GLU A 674 -6.89 -26.57 34.31
N PHE A 675 -6.96 -25.23 34.26
CA PHE A 675 -7.11 -24.48 33.02
C PHE A 675 -5.94 -24.72 32.05
N MET A 676 -4.70 -24.74 32.53
CA MET A 676 -3.52 -24.99 31.68
C MET A 676 -3.46 -26.44 31.16
N SER A 677 -4.12 -27.39 31.82
CA SER A 677 -4.22 -28.79 31.39
C SER A 677 -5.27 -29.01 30.29
N GLU A 678 -6.29 -28.14 30.23
CA GLU A 678 -7.36 -28.18 29.23
C GLU A 678 -6.91 -27.70 27.83
N LEU A 679 -5.82 -26.92 27.75
CA LEU A 679 -5.37 -26.29 26.51
C LEU A 679 -4.64 -27.28 25.57
N PRO A 680 -5.00 -27.32 24.26
CA PRO A 680 -4.37 -28.20 23.26
C PRO A 680 -3.02 -27.65 22.76
N ILE A 681 -2.05 -27.51 23.67
CA ILE A 681 -0.76 -26.85 23.41
C ILE A 681 0.04 -27.53 22.29
N LYS A 682 0.16 -28.87 22.33
CA LYS A 682 0.95 -29.65 21.35
C LYS A 682 0.31 -29.59 19.96
N TYR A 683 -1.01 -29.70 19.89
CA TYR A 683 -1.77 -29.55 18.65
C TYR A 683 -1.57 -28.17 18.00
N LEU A 684 -1.70 -27.08 18.77
CA LEU A 684 -1.50 -25.72 18.26
C LEU A 684 -0.08 -25.53 17.71
N LEU A 685 0.92 -26.05 18.41
CA LEU A 685 2.31 -25.98 17.98
C LEU A 685 2.55 -26.75 16.68
N HIS A 686 1.97 -27.93 16.53
CA HIS A 686 2.09 -28.74 15.32
C HIS A 686 1.48 -28.03 14.10
N HIS A 687 0.34 -27.37 14.26
CA HIS A 687 -0.25 -26.56 13.18
C HIS A 687 0.57 -25.31 12.88
N ALA A 688 1.11 -24.62 13.89
CA ALA A 688 2.03 -23.50 13.69
C ALA A 688 3.33 -23.94 12.96
N GLN A 689 3.79 -25.17 13.17
CA GLN A 689 4.94 -25.76 12.49
C GLN A 689 4.63 -26.09 11.01
N LYS A 690 3.45 -26.65 10.72
CA LYS A 690 3.00 -26.90 9.34
C LYS A 690 2.93 -25.60 8.53
N ASP A 691 2.44 -24.53 9.16
CA ASP A 691 2.23 -23.22 8.55
C ASP A 691 3.35 -22.21 8.88
N GLN A 692 4.62 -22.64 8.74
CA GLN A 692 5.79 -21.88 9.19
C GLN A 692 5.95 -20.50 8.51
N ILE A 693 5.50 -20.34 7.26
CA ILE A 693 5.60 -19.07 6.52
C ILE A 693 4.71 -18.00 7.18
N SER A 694 3.48 -18.34 7.55
CA SER A 694 2.51 -17.42 8.13
C SER A 694 2.75 -17.09 9.61
N TYR A 695 3.48 -17.93 10.34
CA TYR A 695 3.73 -17.79 11.79
C TYR A 695 5.21 -17.66 12.17
N SER A 696 6.08 -17.35 11.21
CA SER A 696 7.54 -17.27 11.39
C SER A 696 7.98 -16.43 12.60
N GLY A 697 7.33 -15.29 12.84
CA GLY A 697 7.62 -14.40 13.98
C GLY A 697 7.13 -14.89 15.35
N LEU A 698 6.24 -15.88 15.40
CA LEU A 698 5.62 -16.37 16.64
C LEU A 698 6.13 -17.75 17.07
N PHE A 699 6.40 -18.65 16.11
CA PHE A 699 6.77 -20.03 16.40
C PHE A 699 8.05 -20.15 17.24
N GLY A 700 9.11 -19.42 16.89
CA GLY A 700 10.38 -19.44 17.62
C GLY A 700 10.24 -19.03 19.10
N PRO A 701 9.69 -17.85 19.41
CA PRO A 701 9.40 -17.43 20.78
C PRO A 701 8.49 -18.40 21.53
N LEU A 702 7.44 -18.91 20.88
CA LEU A 702 6.51 -19.86 21.49
C LEU A 702 7.19 -21.18 21.87
N LEU A 703 8.02 -21.74 20.98
CA LEU A 703 8.77 -22.96 21.24
C LEU A 703 9.78 -22.78 22.38
N LYS A 704 10.45 -21.62 22.45
CA LYS A 704 11.36 -21.29 23.55
C LYS A 704 10.62 -21.31 24.90
N LEU A 705 9.48 -20.63 24.98
CA LEU A 705 8.66 -20.58 26.20
C LEU A 705 8.08 -21.95 26.57
N LEU A 706 7.74 -22.77 25.58
CA LEU A 706 7.28 -24.13 25.82
C LEU A 706 8.40 -25.01 26.39
N ALA A 707 9.60 -24.95 25.83
CA ALA A 707 10.74 -25.73 26.30
C ALA A 707 11.15 -25.36 27.73
N THR A 708 10.92 -24.11 28.17
CA THR A 708 11.19 -23.68 29.55
C THR A 708 10.08 -24.10 30.52
N HIS A 709 8.81 -23.85 30.20
CA HIS A 709 7.71 -24.09 31.14
C HIS A 709 7.15 -25.51 31.10
N PHE A 710 7.20 -26.18 29.95
CA PHE A 710 6.57 -27.48 29.73
C PHE A 710 7.50 -28.47 29.00
N PRO A 711 8.67 -28.78 29.59
CA PRO A 711 9.68 -29.66 28.96
C PRO A 711 9.16 -31.09 28.69
N HIS A 712 8.16 -31.54 29.45
CA HIS A 712 7.48 -32.83 29.26
C HIS A 712 6.66 -32.92 27.96
N LEU A 713 6.32 -31.79 27.32
CA LEU A 713 5.64 -31.76 26.03
C LEU A 713 6.62 -31.67 24.83
N THR A 714 7.89 -31.38 25.10
CA THR A 714 8.95 -31.22 24.09
C THR A 714 9.93 -32.40 24.09
N LEU A 715 9.45 -33.61 24.42
CA LEU A 715 10.28 -34.81 24.36
C LEU A 715 10.65 -35.12 22.90
N VAL A 716 11.92 -35.39 22.64
CA VAL A 716 12.43 -35.59 21.27
C VAL A 716 11.77 -36.79 20.58
N GLU A 717 11.52 -37.88 21.32
CA GLU A 717 10.85 -39.09 20.79
C GLU A 717 9.43 -38.80 20.31
N ASP A 718 8.69 -37.97 21.06
CA ASP A 718 7.36 -37.48 20.67
C ASP A 718 7.38 -36.75 19.34
N TRP A 719 8.41 -35.95 19.10
CA TRP A 719 8.51 -35.16 17.88
C TRP A 719 9.00 -35.97 16.68
N LEU A 720 9.87 -36.97 16.90
CA LEU A 720 10.34 -37.86 15.85
C LEU A 720 9.23 -38.80 15.38
N ASP A 721 8.41 -39.31 16.29
CA ASP A 721 7.28 -40.16 15.95
C ASP A 721 6.21 -39.38 15.16
N ASP A 722 5.96 -38.12 15.52
CA ASP A 722 5.03 -37.23 14.80
C ASP A 722 5.41 -37.05 13.31
N MET A 723 6.72 -37.07 12.98
CA MET A 723 7.22 -36.99 11.60
C MET A 723 7.08 -38.29 10.82
N SER A 724 6.90 -39.43 11.51
CA SER A 724 6.80 -40.75 10.89
C SER A 724 5.39 -41.08 10.37
N PHE A 725 4.36 -40.41 10.90
CA PHE A 725 2.97 -40.63 10.51
C PHE A 725 2.61 -39.87 9.22
N LYS A 726 2.45 -40.59 8.11
CA LYS A 726 1.85 -40.05 6.89
C LYS A 726 0.33 -40.12 6.98
N SER A 727 -0.35 -38.98 6.91
CA SER A 727 -1.82 -38.90 6.83
C SER A 727 -2.27 -39.00 5.37
N ASP A 728 -2.89 -40.12 4.99
CA ASP A 728 -3.67 -40.20 3.76
C ASP A 728 -5.11 -39.78 4.08
N SER A 729 -5.49 -38.56 3.70
CA SER A 729 -6.82 -37.98 3.93
C SER A 729 -7.90 -38.72 3.12
N LYS A 730 -8.38 -39.85 3.66
CA LYS A 730 -9.64 -40.48 3.23
C LYS A 730 -10.66 -40.31 4.34
N VAL A 731 -11.78 -39.68 3.99
CA VAL A 731 -12.94 -39.50 4.88
C VAL A 731 -13.61 -40.86 5.09
N ASN A 732 -13.22 -41.55 6.17
CA ASN A 732 -13.92 -42.72 6.67
C ASN A 732 -14.70 -42.29 7.91
N TYR A 733 -16.02 -42.29 7.83
CA TYR A 733 -16.87 -42.04 8.99
C TYR A 733 -16.85 -43.27 9.91
N VAL A 734 -16.37 -43.10 11.14
CA VAL A 734 -16.40 -44.12 12.19
C VAL A 734 -17.35 -43.63 13.28
N SER A 735 -18.34 -44.45 13.65
CA SER A 735 -19.25 -44.14 14.76
C SER A 735 -18.70 -44.65 16.10
N GLU A 736 -19.05 -43.98 17.20
CA GLU A 736 -18.69 -44.42 18.57
C GLU A 736 -19.15 -45.85 18.86
N ILE A 737 -20.35 -46.22 18.36
CA ILE A 737 -20.93 -47.56 18.50
C ILE A 737 -20.06 -48.59 17.77
N ALA A 738 -19.54 -48.28 16.59
CA ALA A 738 -18.67 -49.18 15.85
C ALA A 738 -17.34 -49.44 16.58
N VAL A 739 -16.82 -48.44 17.31
CA VAL A 739 -15.63 -48.59 18.18
C VAL A 739 -15.93 -49.54 19.33
N VAL A 740 -17.01 -49.29 20.08
CA VAL A 740 -17.42 -50.13 21.22
C VAL A 740 -17.69 -51.58 20.81
N GLU A 741 -18.43 -51.81 19.72
CA GLU A 741 -18.70 -53.16 19.22
C GLU A 741 -17.43 -53.90 18.77
N SER A 742 -16.50 -53.19 18.14
CA SER A 742 -15.26 -53.78 17.63
C SER A 742 -14.31 -54.18 18.75
N PHE A 743 -14.21 -53.38 19.82
CA PHE A 743 -13.48 -53.74 21.02
C PHE A 743 -14.22 -54.76 21.90
N GLY A 744 -15.56 -54.78 21.87
CA GLY A 744 -16.38 -55.79 22.54
C GLY A 744 -16.25 -57.19 21.91
N SER A 745 -15.98 -57.26 20.61
CA SER A 745 -15.82 -58.52 19.87
C SER A 745 -14.34 -58.97 19.75
N LEU A 746 -13.45 -58.49 20.63
CA LEU A 746 -12.01 -58.72 20.52
C LEU A 746 -11.64 -60.21 20.64
N GLU A 747 -12.29 -60.92 21.56
CA GLU A 747 -12.07 -62.35 21.83
C GLU A 747 -12.72 -63.27 20.76
N THR A 748 -13.78 -62.79 20.11
CA THR A 748 -14.56 -63.59 19.13
C THR A 748 -14.15 -63.33 17.68
N ASN A 749 -13.76 -62.10 17.32
CA ASN A 749 -13.34 -61.73 15.98
C ASN A 749 -12.30 -60.58 15.99
N PRO A 750 -11.00 -60.90 16.19
CA PRO A 750 -9.92 -59.91 16.20
C PRO A 750 -9.77 -59.13 14.87
N SER A 751 -10.25 -59.68 13.74
CA SER A 751 -10.11 -59.03 12.43
C SER A 751 -10.95 -57.75 12.29
N LYS A 752 -12.10 -57.67 12.99
CA LYS A 752 -12.98 -56.47 13.00
C LYS A 752 -12.27 -55.29 13.67
N CYS A 753 -11.67 -55.54 14.84
CA CYS A 753 -10.88 -54.55 15.58
C CYS A 753 -9.63 -54.10 14.79
N ALA A 754 -8.89 -55.03 14.18
CA ALA A 754 -7.71 -54.70 13.37
C ALA A 754 -8.04 -53.78 12.17
N LYS A 755 -9.19 -54.01 11.49
CA LYS A 755 -9.65 -53.13 10.41
C LYS A 755 -10.00 -51.73 10.91
N LEU A 756 -10.66 -51.63 12.06
CA LEU A 756 -11.02 -50.36 12.67
C LEU A 756 -9.78 -49.55 13.08
N LEU A 757 -8.81 -50.17 13.76
CA LEU A 757 -7.55 -49.49 14.12
C LEU A 757 -6.78 -49.01 12.89
N ARG A 758 -6.72 -49.80 11.82
CA ARG A 758 -6.14 -49.37 10.53
C ARG A 758 -6.88 -48.21 9.90
N SER A 759 -8.22 -48.13 10.04
CA SER A 759 -8.97 -46.97 9.55
C SER A 759 -8.70 -45.72 10.39
N LEU A 760 -8.59 -45.85 11.72
CA LEU A 760 -8.25 -44.73 12.59
C LEU A 760 -6.85 -44.17 12.28
N LEU A 761 -5.87 -45.03 12.00
CA LEU A 761 -4.52 -44.59 11.57
C LEU A 761 -4.50 -43.84 10.22
N LYS A 762 -5.60 -43.80 9.46
CA LYS A 762 -5.71 -42.99 8.23
C LYS A 762 -6.36 -41.63 8.47
N MET A 763 -7.14 -41.46 9.54
CA MET A 763 -7.88 -40.23 9.86
C MET A 763 -6.96 -39.19 10.52
N GLU A 764 -7.27 -37.90 10.42
CA GLU A 764 -6.47 -36.88 11.12
C GLU A 764 -6.57 -37.06 12.64
N ALA A 765 -5.53 -36.66 13.38
CA ALA A 765 -5.47 -36.89 14.82
C ALA A 765 -6.62 -36.21 15.59
N ILE A 766 -7.14 -35.09 15.07
CA ILE A 766 -8.33 -34.41 15.59
C ILE A 766 -9.57 -35.30 15.56
N ASP A 767 -9.81 -35.98 14.43
CA ASP A 767 -11.04 -36.74 14.23
C ASP A 767 -11.07 -38.00 15.09
N ILE A 768 -9.91 -38.47 15.53
CA ILE A 768 -9.75 -39.64 16.40
C ILE A 768 -9.94 -39.26 17.87
N TRP A 769 -9.62 -38.03 18.25
CA TRP A 769 -9.61 -37.59 19.65
C TRP A 769 -10.94 -37.79 20.41
N PRO A 770 -12.14 -37.59 19.82
CA PRO A 770 -13.41 -37.91 20.47
C PRO A 770 -13.50 -39.35 21.00
N PHE A 771 -12.83 -40.29 20.33
CA PHE A 771 -12.82 -41.68 20.74
C PHE A 771 -11.80 -41.98 21.85
N ALA A 772 -10.98 -41.02 22.31
CA ALA A 772 -9.89 -41.28 23.25
C ALA A 772 -10.35 -41.85 24.60
N GLU A 773 -11.47 -41.37 25.14
CA GLU A 773 -12.01 -41.88 26.41
C GLU A 773 -12.50 -43.32 26.27
N ILE A 774 -13.27 -43.62 25.22
CA ILE A 774 -13.73 -44.98 24.91
C ILE A 774 -12.54 -45.90 24.64
N PHE A 775 -11.56 -45.43 23.87
CA PHE A 775 -10.36 -46.17 23.50
C PHE A 775 -9.55 -46.58 24.73
N THR A 776 -9.34 -45.65 25.68
CA THR A 776 -8.57 -45.93 26.90
C THR A 776 -9.30 -46.85 27.89
N GLN A 777 -10.64 -46.86 27.92
CA GLN A 777 -11.42 -47.81 28.72
C GLN A 777 -11.17 -49.27 28.32
N PHE A 778 -10.86 -49.54 27.05
CA PHE A 778 -10.58 -50.89 26.55
C PHE A 778 -9.12 -51.32 26.72
N ALA A 779 -8.24 -50.50 27.30
CA ALA A 779 -6.82 -50.80 27.48
C ALA A 779 -6.57 -52.14 28.20
N THR A 780 -7.36 -52.45 29.23
CA THR A 780 -7.24 -53.71 30.01
C THR A 780 -7.73 -54.94 29.27
N LYS A 781 -8.65 -54.80 28.30
CA LYS A 781 -9.13 -55.92 27.47
C LYS A 781 -8.11 -56.36 26.43
N ILE A 782 -7.24 -55.44 25.99
CA ILE A 782 -6.16 -55.73 25.03
C ILE A 782 -5.05 -56.60 25.62
N LEU A 783 -4.97 -56.65 26.95
CA LEU A 783 -4.08 -57.53 27.72
C LEU A 783 -4.61 -58.98 27.83
N GLY A 784 -5.72 -59.31 27.13
CA GLY A 784 -6.27 -60.66 27.11
C GLY A 784 -5.33 -61.68 26.46
N LYS A 785 -5.37 -62.94 26.94
CA LYS A 785 -4.49 -64.02 26.47
C LYS A 785 -4.74 -64.41 25.01
N ASP A 786 -5.95 -64.17 24.50
CA ASP A 786 -6.36 -64.51 23.12
C ASP A 786 -6.18 -63.36 22.10
N VAL A 787 -5.59 -62.23 22.53
CA VAL A 787 -5.43 -61.05 21.66
C VAL A 787 -4.15 -61.16 20.81
N PRO A 788 -4.24 -61.13 19.47
CA PRO A 788 -3.07 -61.16 18.60
C PRO A 788 -2.13 -59.97 18.81
N ARG A 789 -0.81 -60.21 18.78
CA ARG A 789 0.23 -59.17 18.87
C ARG A 789 0.03 -58.02 17.88
N TYR A 790 -0.43 -58.35 16.66
CA TYR A 790 -0.72 -57.37 15.62
C TYR A 790 -1.72 -56.27 16.06
N ILE A 791 -2.72 -56.62 16.87
CA ILE A 791 -3.69 -55.65 17.40
C ILE A 791 -3.08 -54.80 18.50
N GLN A 792 -2.23 -55.39 19.35
CA GLN A 792 -1.52 -54.66 20.41
C GLN A 792 -0.59 -53.59 19.81
N ASP A 793 0.11 -53.92 18.72
CA ASP A 793 0.95 -52.96 18.00
C ASP A 793 0.11 -51.86 17.33
N LEU A 794 -0.99 -52.21 16.66
CA LEU A 794 -1.92 -51.21 16.10
C LEU A 794 -2.54 -50.30 17.16
N TYR A 795 -2.85 -50.83 18.34
CA TYR A 795 -3.36 -50.04 19.47
C TYR A 795 -2.32 -49.04 19.95
N LYS A 796 -1.05 -49.46 20.10
CA LYS A 796 0.06 -48.57 20.42
C LYS A 796 0.19 -47.45 19.38
N ASP A 797 0.13 -47.76 18.09
CA ASP A 797 0.26 -46.75 17.04
C ASP A 797 -0.90 -45.74 17.07
N VAL A 798 -2.15 -46.19 17.31
CA VAL A 798 -3.30 -45.28 17.47
C VAL A 798 -3.15 -44.42 18.72
N TRP A 799 -2.64 -44.99 19.81
CA TRP A 799 -2.35 -44.25 21.04
C TRP A 799 -1.31 -43.14 20.81
N LEU A 800 -0.23 -43.44 20.08
CA LEU A 800 0.79 -42.46 19.72
C LEU A 800 0.20 -41.33 18.87
N ARG A 801 -0.72 -41.65 17.96
CA ARG A 801 -1.44 -40.64 17.17
C ARG A 801 -2.33 -39.74 18.03
N LEU A 802 -3.03 -40.30 19.02
CA LEU A 802 -3.79 -39.51 20.01
C LEU A 802 -2.88 -38.61 20.86
N ASN A 803 -1.67 -39.08 21.20
CA ASN A 803 -0.70 -38.33 21.99
C ASN A 803 -0.18 -37.04 21.30
N THR A 804 -0.48 -36.85 20.01
CA THR A 804 -0.13 -35.63 19.26
C THR A 804 -1.06 -34.45 19.57
N VAL A 805 -2.31 -34.73 20.00
CA VAL A 805 -3.35 -33.70 20.16
C VAL A 805 -3.34 -33.11 21.58
N LEU A 806 -3.71 -33.93 22.57
CA LEU A 806 -3.90 -33.53 23.97
C LEU A 806 -3.20 -34.55 24.91
N PRO A 807 -1.86 -34.60 24.90
CA PRO A 807 -1.08 -35.62 25.61
C PRO A 807 -1.40 -35.71 27.11
N ARG A 808 -1.50 -34.58 27.81
CA ARG A 808 -1.77 -34.56 29.26
C ARG A 808 -3.08 -35.25 29.64
N ARG A 809 -4.15 -34.95 28.91
CA ARG A 809 -5.46 -35.59 29.12
C ARG A 809 -5.41 -37.07 28.77
N LEU A 810 -4.70 -37.43 27.70
CA LEU A 810 -4.51 -38.84 27.32
C LEU A 810 -3.81 -39.62 28.44
N TRP A 811 -2.75 -39.06 29.03
CA TRP A 811 -2.00 -39.70 30.11
C TRP A 811 -2.84 -39.91 31.36
N VAL A 812 -3.69 -38.93 31.72
CA VAL A 812 -4.63 -39.11 32.85
C VAL A 812 -5.64 -40.21 32.54
N LEU A 813 -6.21 -40.23 31.33
CA LEU A 813 -7.17 -41.25 30.91
C LEU A 813 -6.56 -42.66 30.86
N THR A 814 -5.29 -42.79 30.43
CA THR A 814 -4.61 -44.09 30.39
C THR A 814 -4.34 -44.61 31.78
N VAL A 815 -3.78 -43.78 32.67
CA VAL A 815 -3.50 -44.18 34.05
C VAL A 815 -4.78 -44.55 34.79
N LYS A 816 -5.84 -43.75 34.63
CA LYS A 816 -7.16 -44.01 35.22
C LYS A 816 -7.72 -45.39 34.87
N ASN A 817 -7.52 -45.85 33.63
CA ASN A 817 -8.10 -47.11 33.15
C ASN A 817 -7.17 -48.33 33.34
N ILE A 818 -5.86 -48.12 33.50
CA ILE A 818 -4.86 -49.21 33.63
C ILE A 818 -4.57 -49.57 35.11
N VAL A 819 -4.81 -48.65 36.05
CA VAL A 819 -4.59 -48.87 37.49
C VAL A 819 -5.85 -49.48 38.14
N TRP A 820 -5.74 -50.68 38.72
CA TRP A 820 -6.92 -51.52 39.06
C TRP A 820 -7.68 -51.16 40.35
N SER A 821 -7.33 -50.10 41.06
CA SER A 821 -8.16 -49.63 42.16
C SER A 821 -7.97 -48.15 42.33
N LEU A 822 -9.04 -47.34 42.23
CA LEU A 822 -9.17 -46.04 42.90
C LEU A 822 -10.60 -45.49 42.66
N HIS A 823 -11.53 -45.82 43.54
CA HIS A 823 -12.84 -45.16 43.63
C HIS A 823 -12.76 -43.70 44.16
N GLY A 824 -11.64 -43.01 43.95
CA GLY A 824 -11.38 -41.68 44.51
C GLY A 824 -10.43 -40.77 43.74
N PHE A 825 -10.09 -41.06 42.48
CA PHE A 825 -9.33 -40.14 41.63
C PHE A 825 -10.21 -38.99 41.13
N ALA A 826 -10.54 -38.07 42.02
CA ALA A 826 -10.88 -36.72 41.63
C ALA A 826 -9.62 -35.86 41.85
N ARG A 827 -8.87 -35.63 40.76
CA ARG A 827 -8.01 -34.45 40.59
C ARG A 827 -6.78 -34.32 41.53
N SER A 828 -5.97 -35.36 41.69
CA SER A 828 -4.55 -35.16 42.07
C SER A 828 -3.68 -35.24 40.83
N ASP A 829 -2.85 -34.24 40.58
CA ASP A 829 -2.02 -34.13 39.38
C ASP A 829 -1.03 -35.30 39.30
N LEU A 830 -0.95 -35.97 38.14
CA LEU A 830 0.10 -36.96 37.84
C LEU A 830 1.52 -36.42 38.03
N ALA A 831 1.66 -35.10 38.11
CA ALA A 831 2.91 -34.41 38.36
C ALA A 831 3.29 -34.37 39.85
N ASP A 832 2.36 -34.54 40.79
CA ASP A 832 2.67 -34.57 42.23
C ASP A 832 3.29 -35.90 42.66
N ASP A 833 2.80 -37.01 42.11
CA ASP A 833 3.31 -38.37 42.38
C ASP A 833 3.40 -39.21 41.09
N PRO A 834 4.51 -39.08 40.34
CA PRO A 834 4.66 -39.75 39.05
C PRO A 834 4.79 -41.28 39.15
N LEU A 835 5.12 -41.82 40.32
CA LEU A 835 5.34 -43.27 40.54
C LEU A 835 4.04 -44.07 40.51
N GLN A 836 2.88 -43.42 40.61
CA GLN A 836 1.57 -44.06 40.53
C GLN A 836 1.33 -44.75 39.18
N VAL A 837 1.99 -44.29 38.13
CA VAL A 837 1.93 -44.90 36.79
C VAL A 837 2.36 -46.38 36.81
N MET A 838 3.27 -46.75 37.73
CA MET A 838 3.77 -48.12 37.88
C MET A 838 2.84 -49.04 38.69
N ARG A 839 1.77 -48.51 39.31
CA ARG A 839 0.75 -49.32 40.02
C ARG A 839 -0.31 -49.89 39.07
N CYS A 840 0.12 -50.27 37.86
CA CYS A 840 -0.73 -50.80 36.81
C CYS A 840 -1.00 -52.30 36.97
N ASP A 841 -1.96 -52.82 36.21
CA ASP A 841 -2.20 -54.27 36.08
C ASP A 841 -0.90 -55.02 35.72
N GLU A 842 -0.55 -56.06 36.50
CA GLU A 842 0.70 -56.81 36.36
C GLU A 842 0.87 -57.42 34.94
N ARG A 843 -0.24 -57.71 34.25
CA ARG A 843 -0.21 -58.22 32.87
C ARG A 843 0.46 -57.26 31.89
N VAL A 844 0.48 -55.95 32.20
CA VAL A 844 1.18 -54.95 31.39
C VAL A 844 2.69 -55.22 31.35
N PHE A 845 3.28 -55.71 32.44
CA PHE A 845 4.72 -56.01 32.52
C PHE A 845 5.14 -57.20 31.66
N ARG A 846 4.20 -57.85 30.97
CA ARG A 846 4.43 -58.93 29.99
C ARG A 846 3.85 -58.62 28.61
N CYS A 847 3.46 -57.35 28.37
CA CYS A 847 2.93 -56.90 27.09
C CYS A 847 3.73 -55.69 26.59
N ALA A 848 4.75 -55.93 25.75
CA ALA A 848 5.67 -54.88 25.31
C ALA A 848 5.02 -53.63 24.68
N PRO A 849 3.96 -53.71 23.83
CA PRO A 849 3.35 -52.53 23.22
C PRO A 849 2.65 -51.62 24.23
N ILE A 850 1.95 -52.19 25.21
CA ILE A 850 1.27 -51.44 26.27
C ILE A 850 2.28 -50.95 27.32
N TYR A 851 3.31 -51.76 27.62
CA TYR A 851 4.39 -51.35 28.50
C TYR A 851 5.16 -50.16 27.94
N ALA A 852 5.40 -50.10 26.62
CA ALA A 852 5.98 -48.94 25.95
C ALA A 852 5.15 -47.66 26.15
N ILE A 853 3.81 -47.75 26.15
CA ILE A 853 2.91 -46.63 26.47
C ILE A 853 3.11 -46.19 27.93
N VAL A 854 3.13 -47.14 28.87
CA VAL A 854 3.32 -46.86 30.30
C VAL A 854 4.68 -46.20 30.57
N LEU A 855 5.77 -46.70 29.96
CA LEU A 855 7.10 -46.09 30.06
C LEU A 855 7.11 -44.64 29.55
N ARG A 856 6.38 -44.36 28.47
CA ARG A 856 6.28 -43.01 27.91
C ARG A 856 5.50 -42.06 28.81
N VAL A 857 4.39 -42.52 29.38
CA VAL A 857 3.62 -41.77 30.38
C VAL A 857 4.44 -41.51 31.63
N LEU A 858 5.20 -42.50 32.11
CA LEU A 858 6.11 -42.37 33.25
C LEU A 858 7.21 -41.33 33.00
N ARG A 859 7.82 -41.37 31.81
CA ARG A 859 8.84 -40.37 31.42
C ARG A 859 8.28 -38.96 31.48
N ALA A 860 7.09 -38.78 30.92
CA ALA A 860 6.43 -37.49 30.84
C ALA A 860 5.97 -37.00 32.22
N SER A 861 5.48 -37.88 33.09
CA SER A 861 5.09 -37.52 34.46
C SER A 861 6.30 -37.14 35.31
N LEU A 862 7.43 -37.86 35.23
CA LEU A 862 8.69 -37.50 35.90
C LEU A 862 9.22 -36.13 35.43
N ALA A 863 9.20 -35.89 34.11
CA ALA A 863 9.58 -34.60 33.55
C ALA A 863 8.64 -33.45 34.00
N SER A 864 7.34 -33.73 34.12
CA SER A 864 6.33 -32.77 34.61
C SER A 864 6.52 -32.46 36.10
N SER A 865 6.72 -33.49 36.94
CA SER A 865 7.03 -33.36 38.37
C SER A 865 8.24 -32.46 38.59
N ARG A 866 9.34 -32.74 37.88
CA ARG A 866 10.56 -31.95 37.94
C ARG A 866 10.32 -30.48 37.61
N SER A 867 9.60 -30.19 36.52
CA SER A 867 9.30 -28.81 36.12
C SER A 867 8.42 -28.09 37.14
N GLN A 868 7.39 -28.75 37.67
CA GLN A 868 6.49 -28.19 38.68
C GLN A 868 7.23 -27.90 40.00
N LEU A 869 8.13 -28.78 40.44
CA LEU A 869 8.95 -28.55 41.63
C LEU A 869 9.86 -27.32 41.46
N PHE A 870 10.49 -27.15 40.29
CA PHE A 870 11.29 -25.97 39.99
C PHE A 870 10.45 -24.68 39.91
N GLN A 871 9.25 -24.74 39.30
CA GLN A 871 8.33 -23.60 39.25
C GLN A 871 7.81 -23.22 40.64
N HIS A 872 7.47 -24.21 41.46
CA HIS A 872 7.02 -24.02 42.84
C HIS A 872 8.11 -23.37 43.71
N LEU A 873 9.38 -23.69 43.47
CA LEU A 873 10.51 -23.06 44.12
C LEU A 873 10.66 -21.59 43.71
N GLN A 874 10.56 -21.31 42.41
CA GLN A 874 10.65 -19.93 41.89
C GLN A 874 9.46 -19.05 42.31
N SER A 875 8.26 -19.63 42.44
CA SER A 875 7.06 -18.88 42.86
C SER A 875 7.04 -18.55 44.36
N ASN A 876 7.81 -19.28 45.18
CA ASN A 876 7.84 -19.12 46.64
C ASN A 876 9.27 -18.84 47.13
N PRO A 877 9.85 -17.67 46.82
CA PRO A 877 11.14 -17.28 47.38
C PRO A 877 11.03 -17.06 48.90
N LYS A 878 12.07 -17.44 49.67
CA LYS A 878 12.16 -17.03 51.07
C LYS A 878 12.43 -15.52 51.15
N VAL A 879 11.69 -14.85 52.02
CA VAL A 879 11.78 -13.40 52.23
C VAL A 879 12.19 -13.12 53.67
N ASP A 880 13.21 -12.29 53.88
CA ASP A 880 13.65 -11.84 55.21
C ASP A 880 12.62 -10.93 55.89
N GLN A 881 12.80 -10.66 57.19
CA GLN A 881 11.97 -9.72 57.98
C GLN A 881 11.86 -8.31 57.35
N ASN A 882 12.80 -7.96 56.46
CA ASN A 882 12.85 -6.69 55.72
C ASN A 882 12.27 -6.76 54.30
N GLY A 883 11.65 -7.87 53.88
CA GLY A 883 11.04 -7.98 52.54
C GLY A 883 12.02 -8.30 51.41
N GLN A 884 13.29 -8.61 51.72
CA GLN A 884 14.32 -8.95 50.72
C GLN A 884 14.38 -10.47 50.48
N VAL A 885 14.53 -10.87 49.22
CA VAL A 885 14.65 -12.28 48.82
C VAL A 885 16.02 -12.82 49.25
N VAL A 886 16.02 -13.90 50.04
CA VAL A 886 17.24 -14.61 50.42
C VAL A 886 17.43 -15.80 49.49
N ALA A 887 18.66 -15.98 48.99
CA ALA A 887 19.02 -17.17 48.23
C ALA A 887 18.94 -18.41 49.14
N ASP A 888 18.04 -19.34 48.81
CA ASP A 888 17.76 -20.51 49.63
C ASP A 888 18.38 -21.77 49.01
N SER A 889 19.71 -21.83 49.07
CA SER A 889 20.51 -22.93 48.53
C SER A 889 20.05 -24.30 49.03
N ASP A 890 19.58 -24.35 50.28
CA ASP A 890 19.16 -25.59 50.94
C ASP A 890 17.87 -26.14 50.31
N ARG A 891 16.90 -25.29 49.95
CA ARG A 891 15.69 -25.73 49.25
C ARG A 891 15.96 -26.18 47.82
N GLU A 892 16.88 -25.52 47.12
CA GLU A 892 17.33 -25.94 45.79
C GLU A 892 18.02 -27.30 45.84
N GLU A 893 18.83 -27.55 46.87
CA GLU A 893 19.47 -28.84 47.11
C GLU A 893 18.45 -29.92 47.49
N MET A 894 17.49 -29.64 48.38
CA MET A 894 16.40 -30.56 48.71
C MET A 894 15.54 -30.91 47.49
N CYS A 895 15.24 -29.92 46.64
CA CYS A 895 14.50 -30.14 45.40
C CYS A 895 15.27 -31.09 44.45
N ARG A 896 16.58 -30.86 44.27
CA ARG A 896 17.43 -31.74 43.47
C ARG A 896 17.50 -33.16 44.05
N ALA A 897 17.63 -33.28 45.37
CA ALA A 897 17.64 -34.56 46.06
C ALA A 897 16.31 -35.32 45.90
N LEU A 898 15.17 -34.62 45.99
CA LEU A 898 13.85 -35.23 45.79
C LEU A 898 13.68 -35.76 44.36
N VAL A 899 14.07 -34.97 43.36
CA VAL A 899 14.02 -35.39 41.94
C VAL A 899 14.90 -36.62 41.71
N ALA A 900 16.15 -36.60 42.22
CA ALA A 900 17.05 -37.75 42.09
C ALA A 900 16.52 -39.00 42.82
N ALA A 901 15.87 -38.84 43.97
CA ALA A 901 15.24 -39.94 44.69
C ALA A 901 14.02 -40.50 43.93
N GLN A 902 13.18 -39.65 43.34
CA GLN A 902 12.06 -40.05 42.49
C GLN A 902 12.54 -40.83 41.26
N ASP A 903 13.54 -40.33 40.55
CA ASP A 903 14.10 -40.99 39.36
C ASP A 903 14.75 -42.33 39.73
N SER A 904 15.43 -42.42 40.89
CA SER A 904 16.01 -43.68 41.37
C SER A 904 14.94 -44.70 41.74
N ALA A 905 13.88 -44.28 42.44
CA ALA A 905 12.75 -45.14 42.79
C ALA A 905 12.04 -45.66 41.52
N ALA A 906 11.81 -44.80 40.52
CA ALA A 906 11.25 -45.20 39.25
C ALA A 906 12.13 -46.27 38.57
N ALA A 907 13.46 -46.04 38.50
CA ALA A 907 14.38 -47.01 37.92
C ALA A 907 14.39 -48.35 38.66
N GLN A 908 14.30 -48.34 39.99
CA GLN A 908 14.20 -49.56 40.80
C GLN A 908 12.93 -50.35 40.49
N MET A 909 11.78 -49.69 40.47
CA MET A 909 10.51 -50.33 40.11
C MET A 909 10.58 -50.95 38.71
N LEU A 910 11.20 -50.26 37.74
CA LEU A 910 11.40 -50.79 36.40
C LEU A 910 12.30 -52.03 36.38
N LEU A 911 13.39 -52.05 37.16
CA LEU A 911 14.26 -53.23 37.29
C LEU A 911 13.54 -54.40 37.94
N GLU A 912 12.65 -54.16 38.90
CA GLU A 912 11.84 -55.22 39.52
C GLU A 912 10.89 -55.89 38.52
N THR A 913 10.36 -55.15 37.53
CA THR A 913 9.52 -55.74 36.47
C THR A 913 10.26 -56.74 35.57
N CYS A 914 11.60 -56.65 35.50
CA CYS A 914 12.45 -57.54 34.71
C CYS A 914 12.67 -58.92 35.34
N LEU A 915 12.26 -59.11 36.60
CA LEU A 915 12.35 -60.39 37.30
C LEU A 915 11.46 -61.44 36.64
N GLU A 916 12.01 -62.64 36.49
CA GLU A 916 11.27 -63.80 35.99
C GLU A 916 10.36 -64.35 37.09
N THR A 917 9.10 -64.61 36.73
CA THR A 917 8.10 -65.23 37.60
C THR A 917 7.88 -66.68 37.20
N LYS A 918 7.27 -67.49 38.08
CA LYS A 918 6.98 -68.91 37.79
C LYS A 918 6.07 -69.05 36.56
N ASP A 919 5.09 -68.17 36.43
CA ASP A 919 4.13 -68.13 35.33
C ASP A 919 4.80 -67.91 33.96
N ASP A 920 5.92 -67.17 33.92
CA ASP A 920 6.67 -66.88 32.69
C ASP A 920 7.27 -68.16 32.07
N SER A 921 7.64 -69.13 32.92
CA SER A 921 8.20 -70.42 32.50
C SER A 921 7.13 -71.42 32.07
N GLU A 922 5.90 -71.27 32.58
CA GLU A 922 4.78 -72.18 32.34
C GLU A 922 3.96 -71.79 31.10
N THR A 923 3.93 -70.50 30.73
CA THR A 923 3.12 -70.00 29.61
C THR A 923 3.96 -69.86 28.32
N PRO A 924 3.53 -70.45 27.19
CA PRO A 924 4.26 -70.36 25.93
C PRO A 924 4.33 -68.89 25.43
N GLY A 925 5.54 -68.43 25.11
CA GLY A 925 5.78 -67.09 24.55
C GLY A 925 5.97 -65.96 25.57
N GLN A 926 5.72 -66.19 26.87
CA GLN A 926 5.93 -65.16 27.90
C GLN A 926 7.41 -64.85 28.15
N LEU A 927 8.31 -65.83 28.03
CA LEU A 927 9.77 -65.59 28.09
C LEU A 927 10.25 -64.62 26.98
N LEU A 928 9.70 -64.72 25.78
CA LEU A 928 10.01 -63.81 24.67
C LEU A 928 9.46 -62.40 24.96
N ALA A 929 8.22 -62.32 25.48
CA ALA A 929 7.64 -61.05 25.89
C ALA A 929 8.43 -60.38 27.03
N LEU A 930 8.94 -61.18 27.98
CA LEU A 930 9.83 -60.71 29.05
C LEU A 930 11.16 -60.17 28.48
N GLN A 931 11.73 -60.83 27.46
CA GLN A 931 12.95 -60.34 26.80
C GLN A 931 12.72 -59.00 26.07
N GLU A 932 11.57 -58.82 25.41
CA GLU A 932 11.18 -57.55 24.81
C GLU A 932 11.02 -56.46 25.88
N VAL A 933 10.34 -56.77 26.99
CA VAL A 933 10.15 -55.84 28.12
C VAL A 933 11.49 -55.45 28.74
N ARG A 934 12.40 -56.42 28.98
CA ARG A 934 13.78 -56.14 29.43
C ARG A 934 14.50 -55.20 28.47
N SER A 935 14.38 -55.44 27.17
CA SER A 935 14.99 -54.56 26.15
C SER A 935 14.44 -53.13 26.22
N LEU A 936 13.12 -52.97 26.43
CA LEU A 936 12.48 -51.66 26.61
C LEU A 936 12.96 -50.97 27.89
N VAL A 937 13.03 -51.69 29.02
CA VAL A 937 13.55 -51.15 30.29
C VAL A 937 15.02 -50.72 30.14
N CYS A 938 15.87 -51.57 29.55
CA CYS A 938 17.27 -51.24 29.31
C CYS A 938 17.42 -50.01 28.39
N SER A 939 16.60 -49.90 27.34
CA SER A 939 16.60 -48.73 26.46
C SER A 939 16.20 -47.45 27.21
N TYR A 940 15.16 -47.55 28.05
CA TYR A 940 14.71 -46.45 28.89
C TYR A 940 15.79 -46.01 29.88
N LEU A 941 16.35 -46.95 30.65
CA LEU A 941 17.40 -46.68 31.63
C LEU A 941 18.65 -46.11 30.96
N HIS A 942 19.02 -46.62 29.79
CA HIS A 942 20.13 -46.08 29.00
C HIS A 942 19.93 -44.59 28.68
N GLN A 943 18.74 -44.21 28.21
CA GLN A 943 18.43 -42.80 27.94
C GLN A 943 18.41 -41.94 29.21
N VAL A 944 17.90 -42.48 30.31
CA VAL A 944 17.93 -41.80 31.61
C VAL A 944 19.37 -41.57 32.09
N PHE A 945 20.27 -42.54 31.91
CA PHE A 945 21.69 -42.40 32.25
C PHE A 945 22.45 -41.43 31.34
N ILE A 946 22.04 -41.29 30.07
CA ILE A 946 22.57 -40.25 29.18
C ILE A 946 22.18 -38.86 29.69
N VAL A 947 20.94 -38.70 30.16
CA VAL A 947 20.44 -37.40 30.66
C VAL A 947 21.07 -37.05 32.01
N ASP A 948 21.18 -38.01 32.94
CA ASP A 948 21.84 -37.83 34.24
C ASP A 948 22.73 -39.03 34.60
N PRO A 949 24.05 -38.94 34.36
CA PRO A 949 25.01 -39.99 34.71
C PRO A 949 25.11 -40.26 36.22
N SER A 950 24.76 -39.29 37.06
CA SER A 950 24.87 -39.42 38.52
C SER A 950 23.84 -40.39 39.08
N LEU A 951 22.70 -40.53 38.39
CA LEU A 951 21.64 -41.45 38.74
C LEU A 951 22.07 -42.92 38.61
N ALA A 952 22.89 -43.25 37.60
CA ALA A 952 23.45 -44.59 37.45
C ALA A 952 24.28 -45.01 38.67
N LYS A 953 25.06 -44.06 39.20
CA LYS A 953 25.83 -44.25 40.44
C LYS A 953 24.90 -44.47 41.63
N LEU A 954 23.85 -43.64 41.77
CA LEU A 954 22.89 -43.75 42.87
C LEU A 954 22.16 -45.11 42.87
N ILE A 955 21.69 -45.56 41.72
CA ILE A 955 21.03 -46.87 41.56
C ILE A 955 22.00 -48.00 41.89
N HIS A 956 23.25 -47.93 41.45
CA HIS A 956 24.26 -48.93 41.80
C HIS A 956 24.51 -49.02 43.32
N PHE A 957 24.44 -47.91 44.06
CA PHE A 957 24.56 -47.92 45.52
C PHE A 957 23.33 -48.48 46.25
N GLN A 958 22.14 -48.40 45.63
CA GLN A 958 20.88 -48.75 46.27
C GLN A 958 20.36 -50.16 45.89
N VAL A 959 20.68 -50.66 44.69
CA VAL A 959 20.10 -51.90 44.13
C VAL A 959 20.97 -53.13 44.43
N LYS A 960 20.32 -54.27 44.70
CA LYS A 960 20.99 -55.57 44.86
C LYS A 960 21.67 -56.00 43.56
N MET A 961 22.96 -56.33 43.64
CA MET A 961 23.84 -56.75 42.53
C MET A 961 23.22 -57.82 41.61
N SER A 962 22.39 -58.72 42.14
CA SER A 962 21.73 -59.79 41.37
C SER A 962 20.69 -59.28 40.36
N LEU A 963 19.96 -58.21 40.66
CA LEU A 963 18.98 -57.61 39.73
C LEU A 963 19.67 -56.93 38.55
N ILE A 964 20.82 -56.32 38.79
CA ILE A 964 21.60 -55.60 37.76
C ILE A 964 22.20 -56.61 36.78
N ILE A 965 22.74 -57.73 37.28
CA ILE A 965 23.37 -58.75 36.43
C ILE A 965 22.34 -59.45 35.53
N ILE A 966 21.15 -59.79 36.04
CA ILE A 966 20.10 -60.49 35.27
C ILE A 966 19.49 -59.61 34.15
N THR A 967 19.59 -58.29 34.30
CA THR A 967 18.91 -57.34 33.39
C THR A 967 19.86 -56.76 32.35
N PHE A 968 21.15 -56.58 32.66
CA PHE A 968 22.14 -55.96 31.77
C PHE A 968 23.11 -56.94 31.09
N VAL A 969 23.15 -58.21 31.52
CA VAL A 969 23.90 -59.31 30.91
C VAL A 969 22.92 -60.30 30.32
#